data_AF-A0A8H3LNK6-F1
#
_entry.id   AF-A0A8H3LNK6-F1
#
_cell.length_a   1.000
_cell.length_b   1.000
_cell.length_c   1.000
_cell.angle_alpha   90.00
_cell.angle_beta   90.00
_cell.angle_gamma   90.00
#
_symmetry.space_group_name_H-M   'P 1'
#
loop_
_entity.id
_entity.type
_entity.pdbx_description
1 polymer ?
#
loop_
_entity_poly.entity_id
_entity_poly.type
_entity_poly.pdbx_seq_one_letter_code
_entity_poly.pdbx_strand_id
1 'polypeptide(L)'
;MMANYKIADISFAAWGRKEIELAENEMPGLMTLRKKYGPTKPLMGVPKSLGVLVISFLHKIMPQLPLQIPDGKPLNMILDDGSELTRMVHEKYPELLKDIKGISEETTTGAYQLYKMFKEGKLKITAISVNDSVTKSKFDNLYGCRESLIDGIKRATDVHIAGKLAVVAGYGDVGKGCSAALRGIGARVVVTEIDPINALQAAVEGYKVTTMEEICAQADIFVTTTANRDIIMGKHFEQMKDDVIVCNIGHFDVEIDVNWLKQNAVSHVNIRPQVDRYTLKNGRRIIILAEGRLVNLGCATGHPSFVMSNSFTNQALAQIALWTDNASYPLGIHMLPKKLDEEVAAAHLEQLARSLSLLKVNSNPTYKKKMRQIYSFGYNSFLQTNPANNDDIISIPSDITEFTQCDDIIWANISSTFGVNNIEKKLIRWGFDDTKNKIIPPTHFFTQSITKCFGNDNGIQGYLDVNGNLLGHSRKTFELPAKCVDVAQMWTGNNVFAVTMDGKLWQFNLNNNEGPKKVILSDESGNLDPFFINVVCGESHCLALTRDGEVFSWGSGRFGQLGHGDLTNLLEKPTAIEFFQGLRVKKIACGGFHSAVITDSGDLYTFGWNHFGRLGISSDKYSEINCAEPSLIEFDGGNDVELNVLKVACGSAHTVAITDDYRLWSCGWGKYGQLGLGDELNNNYKFVQVDSTDFRNKQIVDCLCGRWNTFLILNK
;
A
#
# COMPACT_ATOMS: atom_id res chain seq x y z
N MET A 1 23.94 10.59 44.37
CA MET A 1 23.95 10.80 42.90
C MET A 1 22.84 11.77 42.59
N MET A 2 23.10 12.86 41.87
CA MET A 2 22.00 13.65 41.30
C MET A 2 21.20 12.74 40.39
N ALA A 3 19.89 12.68 40.60
CA ALA A 3 18.99 11.91 39.77
C ALA A 3 18.95 12.49 38.35
N ASN A 4 19.30 11.69 37.34
CA ASN A 4 19.22 12.07 35.92
C ASN A 4 17.79 11.98 35.36
N TYR A 5 16.78 12.46 36.08
CA TYR A 5 15.38 12.43 35.65
C TYR A 5 14.58 13.64 36.13
N LYS A 6 13.53 14.01 35.38
CA LYS A 6 12.57 15.05 35.74
C LYS A 6 11.15 14.49 35.62
N ILE A 7 10.55 14.14 36.75
CA ILE A 7 9.20 13.57 36.88
C ILE A 7 8.42 14.31 37.97
N ALA A 8 7.10 14.13 38.03
CA ALA A 8 6.27 14.77 39.04
C ALA A 8 6.58 14.27 40.46
N ASP A 9 6.57 12.96 40.68
CA ASP A 9 6.87 12.34 41.97
C ASP A 9 7.37 10.89 41.80
N ILE A 10 8.56 10.59 42.34
CA ILE A 10 9.17 9.25 42.29
C ILE A 10 8.48 8.25 43.24
N SER A 11 7.74 8.73 44.23
CA SER A 11 7.04 7.89 45.21
C SER A 11 6.00 6.96 44.55
N PHE A 12 5.46 7.36 43.39
CA PHE A 12 4.53 6.56 42.60
C PHE A 12 5.18 5.35 41.89
N ALA A 13 6.49 5.16 41.94
CA ALA A 13 7.17 4.05 41.25
C ALA A 13 6.61 2.67 41.63
N ALA A 14 6.27 2.45 42.91
CA ALA A 14 5.71 1.18 43.37
C ALA A 14 4.29 0.94 42.83
N TRP A 15 3.47 1.98 42.73
CA TRP A 15 2.15 1.89 42.13
C TRP A 15 2.23 1.70 40.61
N GLY A 16 3.07 2.50 39.94
CA GLY A 16 3.32 2.37 38.50
C GLY A 16 3.86 1.00 38.11
N ARG A 17 4.66 0.34 38.96
CA ARG A 17 5.09 -1.05 38.74
C ARG A 17 3.91 -2.02 38.70
N LYS A 18 2.92 -1.86 39.59
CA LYS A 18 1.70 -2.70 39.60
C LYS A 18 0.87 -2.48 38.34
N GLU A 19 0.73 -1.23 37.89
CA GLU A 19 0.05 -0.92 36.62
C GLU A 19 0.78 -1.54 35.41
N ILE A 20 2.13 -1.53 35.41
CA ILE A 20 2.92 -2.21 34.38
C ILE A 20 2.68 -3.72 34.40
N GLU A 21 2.66 -4.36 35.58
CA GLU A 21 2.38 -5.79 35.70
C GLU A 21 0.97 -6.16 35.19
N LEU A 22 -0.01 -5.29 35.43
CA LEU A 22 -1.35 -5.43 34.85
C LEU A 22 -1.33 -5.25 33.33
N ALA A 23 -0.65 -4.22 32.83
CA ALA A 23 -0.54 -3.94 31.41
C ALA A 23 0.20 -5.06 30.65
N GLU A 24 1.21 -5.69 31.24
CA GLU A 24 1.91 -6.83 30.63
C GLU A 24 0.97 -8.00 30.32
N ASN A 25 -0.06 -8.23 31.15
CA ASN A 25 -1.09 -9.23 30.87
C ASN A 25 -2.00 -8.83 29.70
N GLU A 26 -2.13 -7.55 29.42
CA GLU A 26 -2.90 -7.00 28.30
C GLU A 26 -2.00 -6.56 27.14
N MET A 27 -0.72 -6.95 27.12
CA MET A 27 0.22 -6.63 26.04
C MET A 27 0.84 -7.88 25.39
N PRO A 28 0.02 -8.78 24.80
CA PRO A 28 0.49 -10.08 24.32
C PRO A 28 1.54 -9.99 23.21
N GLY A 29 1.47 -8.97 22.36
CA GLY A 29 2.44 -8.76 21.29
C GLY A 29 3.83 -8.50 21.84
N LEU A 30 3.98 -7.55 22.77
CA LEU A 30 5.26 -7.25 23.40
C LEU A 30 5.78 -8.43 24.22
N MET A 31 4.91 -9.13 24.94
CA MET A 31 5.31 -10.31 25.72
C MET A 31 5.78 -11.47 24.82
N THR A 32 5.14 -11.63 23.65
CA THR A 32 5.57 -12.58 22.62
C THR A 32 6.94 -12.21 22.07
N LEU A 33 7.20 -10.94 21.77
CA LEU A 33 8.52 -10.48 21.33
C LEU A 33 9.60 -10.70 22.39
N ARG A 34 9.31 -10.39 23.67
CA ARG A 34 10.24 -10.65 24.78
C ARG A 34 10.61 -12.13 24.87
N LYS A 35 9.62 -13.03 24.72
CA LYS A 35 9.86 -14.48 24.71
C LYS A 35 10.68 -14.93 23.49
N LYS A 36 10.35 -14.41 22.30
CA LYS A 36 10.98 -14.78 21.02
C LYS A 36 12.42 -14.27 20.90
N TYR A 37 12.66 -13.00 21.24
CA TYR A 37 13.93 -12.30 21.02
C TYR A 37 14.77 -12.11 22.29
N GLY A 38 14.21 -12.37 23.48
CA GLY A 38 14.93 -12.28 24.75
C GLY A 38 16.25 -13.08 24.79
N PRO A 39 16.31 -14.32 24.25
CA PRO A 39 17.56 -15.09 24.20
C PRO A 39 18.61 -14.49 23.26
N THR A 40 18.22 -13.96 22.10
CA THR A 40 19.14 -13.43 21.09
C THR A 40 19.55 -11.97 21.33
N LYS A 41 18.77 -11.22 22.13
CA LYS A 41 19.01 -9.82 22.49
C LYS A 41 19.36 -8.96 21.26
N PRO A 42 18.49 -8.88 20.24
CA PRO A 42 18.82 -8.26 18.95
C PRO A 42 19.18 -6.78 19.08
N LEU A 43 18.63 -6.07 20.06
CA LEU A 43 18.93 -4.66 20.34
C LEU A 43 20.15 -4.47 21.26
N MET A 44 21.00 -5.49 21.45
CA MET A 44 22.25 -5.32 22.19
C MET A 44 23.12 -4.27 21.50
N GLY A 45 23.58 -3.29 22.26
CA GLY A 45 24.38 -2.17 21.75
C GLY A 45 23.57 -0.91 21.43
N VAL A 46 22.24 -0.99 21.39
CA VAL A 46 21.38 0.21 21.48
C VAL A 46 21.49 0.74 22.92
N PRO A 47 22.00 1.97 23.16
CA PRO A 47 22.08 2.54 24.48
C PRO A 47 20.68 2.66 25.08
N LYS A 48 20.60 2.56 26.40
CA LYS A 48 19.35 2.61 27.16
C LYS A 48 18.79 4.05 27.27
N SER A 49 18.64 4.77 26.15
CA SER A 49 17.94 6.07 25.99
C SER A 49 18.33 6.60 24.60
N LEU A 50 17.45 7.04 23.69
CA LEU A 50 16.37 8.02 23.83
C LEU A 50 15.23 7.60 22.86
N GLY A 51 14.17 6.98 23.37
CA GLY A 51 12.91 6.81 22.64
C GLY A 51 11.90 7.80 23.22
N VAL A 52 11.26 8.60 22.37
CA VAL A 52 10.18 9.50 22.79
C VAL A 52 8.90 8.81 22.37
N LEU A 53 8.31 8.06 23.29
CA LEU A 53 7.05 7.38 23.00
C LEU A 53 5.84 8.28 23.26
N VAL A 54 5.87 9.17 24.27
CA VAL A 54 4.86 10.24 24.44
C VAL A 54 5.41 11.32 25.39
N ILE A 55 5.85 12.48 24.88
CA ILE A 55 5.82 13.76 25.63
C ILE A 55 5.63 14.90 24.62
N SER A 56 4.43 15.48 24.57
CA SER A 56 4.03 16.63 23.73
C SER A 56 4.69 17.98 24.12
N PHE A 57 5.92 17.95 24.64
CA PHE A 57 6.63 19.12 25.17
C PHE A 57 8.15 19.06 25.00
N LEU A 58 8.68 18.21 24.10
CA LEU A 58 10.13 18.09 23.86
C LEU A 58 10.80 19.46 23.73
N HIS A 59 10.22 20.36 22.93
CA HIS A 59 10.71 21.72 22.72
C HIS A 59 10.91 22.56 24.01
N LYS A 60 10.12 22.32 25.07
CA LYS A 60 10.20 23.06 26.36
C LYS A 60 11.18 22.44 27.36
N ILE A 61 11.40 21.13 27.32
CA ILE A 61 12.25 20.39 28.29
C ILE A 61 13.64 20.07 27.74
N MET A 62 13.82 20.13 26.42
CA MET A 62 15.06 19.85 25.70
C MET A 62 16.30 20.65 26.13
N PRO A 63 16.23 21.96 26.47
CA PRO A 63 17.40 22.67 27.00
C PRO A 63 17.94 22.07 28.30
N GLN A 64 17.16 21.19 28.94
CA GLN A 64 17.47 20.52 30.21
C GLN A 64 17.68 19.01 30.04
N LEU A 65 17.38 18.43 28.87
CA LEU A 65 17.68 17.03 28.59
C LEU A 65 19.13 16.91 28.12
N PRO A 66 19.93 16.00 28.69
CA PRO A 66 21.20 15.68 28.07
C PRO A 66 20.92 14.96 26.75
N LEU A 67 21.18 15.64 25.62
CA LEU A 67 21.25 15.01 24.28
C LEU A 67 22.41 13.98 24.19
N GLN A 68 23.22 13.89 25.25
CA GLN A 68 24.15 12.80 25.51
C GLN A 68 23.51 11.77 26.44
N ILE A 69 23.54 10.51 26.02
CA ILE A 69 23.10 9.35 26.81
C ILE A 69 23.98 9.26 28.07
N PRO A 70 23.45 8.85 29.23
CA PRO A 70 24.28 8.50 30.39
C PRO A 70 25.41 7.57 29.93
N ASP A 71 26.66 7.94 30.21
CA ASP A 71 27.94 7.34 29.72
C ASP A 71 28.61 8.04 28.51
N GLY A 72 28.05 9.13 27.97
CA GLY A 72 28.68 9.92 26.90
C GLY A 72 28.61 9.29 25.51
N LYS A 73 27.75 8.27 25.32
CA LYS A 73 27.53 7.62 24.03
C LYS A 73 26.59 8.45 23.14
N PRO A 74 26.81 8.49 21.81
CA PRO A 74 25.95 9.22 20.89
C PRO A 74 24.59 8.54 20.73
N LEU A 75 23.55 9.33 20.42
CA LEU A 75 22.24 8.85 20.00
C LEU A 75 22.40 8.02 18.72
N ASN A 76 21.81 6.82 18.68
CA ASN A 76 22.01 5.91 17.56
C ASN A 76 20.74 5.25 16.97
N MET A 77 19.57 5.55 17.54
CA MET A 77 18.26 5.16 17.07
C MET A 77 17.26 6.24 17.48
N ILE A 78 16.23 6.48 16.67
CA ILE A 78 15.08 7.31 17.03
C ILE A 78 13.84 6.42 17.02
N LEU A 79 13.11 6.45 18.14
CA LEU A 79 11.72 5.99 18.23
C LEU A 79 10.90 7.25 18.51
N ASP A 80 10.02 7.60 17.58
CA ASP A 80 9.31 8.87 17.55
C ASP A 80 7.78 8.68 17.45
N ASP A 81 7.08 9.68 17.95
CA ASP A 81 5.62 9.85 17.86
C ASP A 81 5.35 11.33 17.54
N GLY A 82 4.97 11.63 16.30
CA GLY A 82 4.67 12.99 15.83
C GLY A 82 5.85 13.72 15.18
N SER A 83 6.98 13.05 15.03
CA SER A 83 8.22 13.51 14.40
C SER A 83 8.88 14.74 15.04
N GLU A 84 8.56 15.08 16.29
CA GLU A 84 9.18 16.22 16.98
C GLU A 84 10.69 16.00 17.18
N LEU A 85 11.10 14.81 17.63
CA LEU A 85 12.50 14.48 17.85
C LEU A 85 13.25 14.42 16.51
N THR A 86 12.64 13.79 15.52
CA THR A 86 13.17 13.66 14.16
C THR A 86 13.47 15.02 13.56
N ARG A 87 12.51 15.95 13.53
CA ARG A 87 12.73 17.30 12.97
C ARG A 87 13.83 18.02 13.71
N MET A 88 13.81 17.96 15.02
CA MET A 88 14.78 18.67 15.85
C MET A 88 16.21 18.16 15.64
N VAL A 89 16.41 16.84 15.54
CA VAL A 89 17.72 16.27 15.19
C VAL A 89 18.13 16.69 13.78
N HIS A 90 17.21 16.71 12.81
CA HIS A 90 17.53 17.12 11.44
C HIS A 90 17.83 18.62 11.28
N GLU A 91 17.14 19.48 12.03
CA GLU A 91 17.19 20.94 11.84
C GLU A 91 18.15 21.63 12.81
N LYS A 92 18.24 21.16 14.06
CA LYS A 92 18.99 21.85 15.12
C LYS A 92 20.25 21.11 15.56
N TYR A 93 20.27 19.78 15.46
CA TYR A 93 21.39 18.95 15.90
C TYR A 93 21.84 17.94 14.82
N PRO A 94 22.07 18.37 13.57
CA PRO A 94 22.37 17.48 12.45
C PRO A 94 23.66 16.67 12.66
N GLU A 95 24.57 17.14 13.53
CA GLU A 95 25.78 16.42 13.92
C GLU A 95 25.51 15.08 14.60
N LEU A 96 24.32 14.89 15.20
CA LEU A 96 23.90 13.63 15.81
C LEU A 96 23.49 12.59 14.77
N LEU A 97 23.07 12.99 13.57
CA LEU A 97 22.56 12.07 12.54
C LEU A 97 23.58 11.01 12.13
N LYS A 98 24.88 11.33 12.20
CA LYS A 98 25.98 10.45 11.77
C LYS A 98 26.00 9.09 12.49
N ASP A 99 25.52 9.08 13.74
CA ASP A 99 25.56 7.89 14.60
C ASP A 99 24.18 7.20 14.64
N ILE A 100 23.14 7.81 14.07
CA ILE A 100 21.75 7.30 14.08
C ILE A 100 21.50 6.38 12.90
N LYS A 101 21.15 5.14 13.21
CA LYS A 101 20.86 4.11 12.21
C LYS A 101 19.50 4.28 11.53
N GLY A 102 18.50 4.80 12.23
CA GLY A 102 17.19 5.05 11.62
C GLY A 102 16.14 5.53 12.60
N ILE A 103 14.95 5.79 12.05
CA ILE A 103 13.77 6.32 12.74
C ILE A 103 12.64 5.30 12.64
N SER A 104 11.91 5.04 13.73
CA SER A 104 10.57 4.47 13.64
C SER A 104 9.54 5.48 14.13
N GLU A 105 8.52 5.76 13.31
CA GLU A 105 7.52 6.81 13.56
C GLU A 105 6.11 6.21 13.63
N GLU A 106 5.40 6.50 14.73
CA GLU A 106 4.12 5.86 15.04
C GLU A 106 2.91 6.50 14.40
N THR A 107 2.85 7.82 14.24
CA THR A 107 1.58 8.50 13.97
C THR A 107 1.40 8.96 12.55
N THR A 108 0.13 9.12 12.15
CA THR A 108 -0.24 9.67 10.84
C THR A 108 0.42 11.02 10.60
N THR A 109 0.45 11.88 11.62
CA THR A 109 1.04 13.21 11.51
C THR A 109 2.56 13.16 11.38
N GLY A 110 3.24 12.33 12.19
CA GLY A 110 4.68 12.14 12.06
C GLY A 110 5.06 11.51 10.72
N ALA A 111 4.35 10.46 10.28
CA ALA A 111 4.54 9.84 8.97
C ALA A 111 4.40 10.87 7.84
N TYR A 112 3.38 11.73 7.88
CA TYR A 112 3.22 12.82 6.93
C TYR A 112 4.42 13.79 6.92
N GLN A 113 4.97 14.13 8.10
CA GLN A 113 6.18 14.96 8.18
C GLN A 113 7.40 14.25 7.58
N LEU A 114 7.57 12.95 7.82
CA LEU A 114 8.62 12.17 7.18
C LEU A 114 8.48 12.22 5.66
N TYR A 115 7.29 11.93 5.11
CA TYR A 115 7.03 11.99 3.66
C TYR A 115 7.33 13.36 3.07
N LYS A 116 6.96 14.43 3.78
CA LYS A 116 7.27 15.81 3.40
C LYS A 116 8.78 16.07 3.41
N MET A 117 9.48 15.70 4.49
CA MET A 117 10.93 15.85 4.60
C MET A 117 11.66 15.07 3.53
N PHE A 118 11.20 13.87 3.18
CA PHE A 118 11.80 13.07 2.10
C PHE A 118 11.58 13.71 0.73
N LYS A 119 10.35 14.15 0.42
CA LYS A 119 10.03 14.87 -0.82
C LYS A 119 10.85 16.15 -0.99
N GLU A 120 11.12 16.87 0.10
CA GLU A 120 11.94 18.08 0.12
C GLU A 120 13.46 17.80 0.18
N GLY A 121 13.90 16.54 0.18
CA GLY A 121 15.32 16.17 0.30
C GLY A 121 15.94 16.49 1.66
N LYS A 122 15.11 16.78 2.67
CA LYS A 122 15.52 17.13 4.04
C LYS A 122 15.69 15.92 4.96
N LEU A 123 15.02 14.80 4.68
CA LEU A 123 15.23 13.56 5.43
C LEU A 123 16.63 13.01 5.11
N LYS A 124 17.47 12.82 6.14
CA LYS A 124 18.90 12.45 5.97
C LYS A 124 19.23 11.03 6.39
N ILE A 125 18.32 10.37 7.10
CA ILE A 125 18.45 8.98 7.56
C ILE A 125 17.16 8.21 7.24
N THR A 126 17.28 6.89 7.14
CA THR A 126 16.16 6.00 6.81
C THR A 126 15.10 6.00 7.92
N ALA A 127 13.84 5.82 7.54
CA ALA A 127 12.72 5.76 8.46
C ALA A 127 11.77 4.58 8.14
N ILE A 128 11.21 3.96 9.18
CA ILE A 128 10.07 3.05 9.07
C ILE A 128 8.83 3.79 9.59
N SER A 129 7.83 3.94 8.73
CA SER A 129 6.50 4.40 9.11
C SER A 129 5.75 3.23 9.75
N VAL A 130 5.71 3.21 11.08
CA VAL A 130 4.93 2.23 11.86
C VAL A 130 3.44 2.52 11.73
N ASN A 131 3.08 3.78 11.50
CA ASN A 131 1.69 4.17 11.26
C ASN A 131 1.05 3.39 10.10
N ASP A 132 1.84 3.09 9.06
CA ASP A 132 1.35 2.48 7.83
C ASP A 132 1.15 0.95 7.95
N SER A 133 1.53 0.35 9.09
CA SER A 133 1.15 -1.04 9.42
C SER A 133 -0.36 -1.14 9.66
N VAL A 134 -0.97 -2.23 9.18
CA VAL A 134 -2.41 -2.47 9.30
C VAL A 134 -2.78 -2.70 10.77
N THR A 135 -1.99 -3.48 11.52
CA THR A 135 -2.23 -3.70 12.96
C THR A 135 -1.99 -2.46 13.80
N LYS A 136 -1.35 -1.42 13.26
CA LYS A 136 -1.31 -0.09 13.88
C LYS A 136 -2.53 0.72 13.47
N SER A 137 -2.57 1.20 12.23
CA SER A 137 -3.60 2.16 11.77
C SER A 137 -5.03 1.69 12.01
N LYS A 138 -5.35 0.42 11.72
CA LYS A 138 -6.72 -0.12 11.84
C LYS A 138 -7.11 -0.55 13.25
N PHE A 139 -6.19 -0.55 14.21
CA PHE A 139 -6.49 -0.91 15.60
C PHE A 139 -6.31 0.27 16.53
N ASP A 140 -5.14 0.90 16.50
CA ASP A 140 -4.80 2.06 17.33
C ASP A 140 -5.71 3.25 17.03
N ASN A 141 -5.63 3.76 15.79
CA ASN A 141 -6.37 4.95 15.40
C ASN A 141 -7.89 4.70 15.41
N LEU A 142 -8.33 3.49 15.07
CA LEU A 142 -9.76 3.15 15.01
C LEU A 142 -10.32 2.69 16.37
N TYR A 143 -9.87 1.53 16.87
CA TYR A 143 -10.44 0.92 18.08
C TYR A 143 -9.94 1.59 19.36
N GLY A 144 -8.69 2.08 19.39
CA GLY A 144 -8.16 2.86 20.51
C GLY A 144 -8.95 4.15 20.73
N CYS A 145 -9.21 4.92 19.68
CA CYS A 145 -10.03 6.13 19.75
C CYS A 145 -11.50 5.79 20.06
N ARG A 146 -12.01 4.66 19.56
CA ARG A 146 -13.38 4.19 19.86
C ARG A 146 -13.58 3.95 21.36
N GLU A 147 -12.58 3.43 22.06
CA GLU A 147 -12.68 3.21 23.51
C GLU A 147 -12.37 4.48 24.32
N SER A 148 -11.35 5.23 23.92
CA SER A 148 -10.76 6.28 24.75
C SER A 148 -11.39 7.67 24.60
N LEU A 149 -12.08 7.97 23.49
CA LEU A 149 -12.75 9.27 23.30
C LEU A 149 -13.80 9.51 24.37
N ILE A 150 -14.70 8.54 24.55
CA ILE A 150 -15.81 8.67 25.49
C ILE A 150 -15.30 8.73 26.92
N ASP A 151 -14.23 7.97 27.24
CA ASP A 151 -13.59 8.03 28.55
C ASP A 151 -13.08 9.45 28.86
N GLY A 152 -12.35 10.08 27.93
CA GLY A 152 -11.88 11.45 28.05
C GLY A 152 -13.01 12.47 28.26
N ILE A 153 -14.07 12.39 27.44
CA ILE A 153 -15.23 13.28 27.57
C ILE A 153 -15.94 13.07 28.91
N LYS A 154 -16.13 11.81 29.33
CA LYS A 154 -16.84 11.46 30.56
C LYS A 154 -16.09 11.88 31.81
N ARG A 155 -14.80 11.58 31.95
CA ARG A 155 -14.00 12.00 33.12
C ARG A 155 -13.92 13.52 33.25
N ALA A 156 -13.89 14.22 32.11
CA ALA A 156 -13.86 15.67 32.09
C ALA A 156 -15.19 16.32 32.51
N THR A 157 -16.32 15.80 32.01
CA THR A 157 -17.59 16.54 32.02
C THR A 157 -18.77 15.82 32.67
N ASP A 158 -18.67 14.51 32.87
CA ASP A 158 -19.76 13.63 33.33
C ASP A 158 -21.04 13.73 32.46
N VAL A 159 -20.93 14.30 31.26
CA VAL A 159 -22.08 14.68 30.42
C VAL A 159 -22.90 13.46 29.98
N HIS A 160 -24.23 13.57 29.97
CA HIS A 160 -25.10 12.58 29.34
C HIS A 160 -24.98 12.68 27.81
N ILE A 161 -24.54 11.61 27.12
CA ILE A 161 -24.24 11.65 25.68
C ILE A 161 -25.45 11.20 24.82
N ALA A 162 -26.26 10.27 25.31
CA ALA A 162 -27.38 9.76 24.53
C ALA A 162 -28.37 10.88 24.16
N GLY A 163 -28.87 10.86 22.92
CA GLY A 163 -29.75 11.88 22.35
C GLY A 163 -29.07 13.19 21.93
N LYS A 164 -27.87 13.48 22.43
CA LYS A 164 -27.11 14.68 22.03
C LYS A 164 -26.68 14.61 20.57
N LEU A 165 -26.59 15.77 19.94
CA LEU A 165 -26.01 15.91 18.61
C LEU A 165 -24.50 16.11 18.75
N ALA A 166 -23.72 15.15 18.25
CA ALA A 166 -22.26 15.19 18.26
C ALA A 166 -21.71 15.35 16.83
N VAL A 167 -20.80 16.28 16.64
CA VAL A 167 -20.11 16.53 15.38
C VAL A 167 -18.71 15.97 15.45
N VAL A 168 -18.36 15.11 14.49
CA VAL A 168 -17.00 14.59 14.30
C VAL A 168 -16.44 15.21 13.03
N ALA A 169 -15.38 16.00 13.17
CA ALA A 169 -14.70 16.62 12.03
C ALA A 169 -13.53 15.75 11.56
N GLY A 170 -13.61 15.27 10.32
CA GLY A 170 -12.76 14.23 9.74
C GLY A 170 -13.35 12.83 9.90
N TYR A 171 -13.21 11.99 8.87
CA TYR A 171 -13.69 10.61 8.87
C TYR A 171 -12.63 9.61 8.40
N GLY A 172 -11.36 9.89 8.70
CA GLY A 172 -10.28 8.91 8.69
C GLY A 172 -10.45 7.83 9.78
N ASP A 173 -9.43 7.02 10.07
CA ASP A 173 -9.55 5.92 11.04
C ASP A 173 -9.93 6.42 12.45
N VAL A 174 -9.38 7.55 12.90
CA VAL A 174 -9.76 8.22 14.17
C VAL A 174 -11.23 8.64 14.13
N GLY A 175 -11.64 9.40 13.11
CA GLY A 175 -13.01 9.87 12.94
C GLY A 175 -14.04 8.73 12.88
N LYS A 176 -13.72 7.62 12.22
CA LYS A 176 -14.52 6.39 12.20
C LYS A 176 -14.68 5.81 13.62
N GLY A 177 -13.61 5.73 14.38
CA GLY A 177 -13.62 5.24 15.76
C GLY A 177 -14.46 6.11 16.68
N CYS A 178 -14.26 7.42 16.60
CA CYS A 178 -15.01 8.43 17.34
C CYS A 178 -16.51 8.40 17.01
N SER A 179 -16.86 8.34 15.73
CA SER A 179 -18.25 8.29 15.26
C SER A 179 -18.96 7.03 15.75
N ALA A 180 -18.29 5.87 15.64
CA ALA A 180 -18.81 4.61 16.14
C ALA A 180 -19.02 4.62 17.67
N ALA A 181 -18.09 5.19 18.44
CA ALA A 181 -18.19 5.29 19.89
C ALA A 181 -19.37 6.16 20.34
N LEU A 182 -19.50 7.35 19.75
CA LEU A 182 -20.57 8.30 20.04
C LEU A 182 -21.95 7.70 19.67
N ARG A 183 -22.06 7.08 18.49
CA ARG A 183 -23.30 6.40 18.08
C ARG A 183 -23.63 5.21 18.97
N GLY A 184 -22.62 4.44 19.38
CA GLY A 184 -22.77 3.28 20.26
C GLY A 184 -23.36 3.60 21.63
N ILE A 185 -23.14 4.82 22.15
CA ILE A 185 -23.75 5.31 23.39
C ILE A 185 -25.00 6.19 23.14
N GLY A 186 -25.54 6.16 21.92
CA GLY A 186 -26.82 6.78 21.56
C GLY A 186 -26.75 8.26 21.15
N ALA A 187 -25.58 8.81 20.83
CA ALA A 187 -25.51 10.15 20.23
C ALA A 187 -26.05 10.14 18.79
N ARG A 188 -26.63 11.26 18.36
CA ARG A 188 -26.88 11.55 16.96
C ARG A 188 -25.58 12.11 16.38
N VAL A 189 -24.92 11.37 15.51
CA VAL A 189 -23.61 11.74 14.99
C VAL A 189 -23.72 12.37 13.61
N VAL A 190 -23.04 13.48 13.42
CA VAL A 190 -22.88 14.19 12.15
C VAL A 190 -21.39 14.31 11.86
N VAL A 191 -21.03 14.10 10.60
CA VAL A 191 -19.64 14.12 10.14
C VAL A 191 -19.42 15.34 9.25
N THR A 192 -18.23 15.94 9.35
CA THR A 192 -17.74 16.90 8.35
C THR A 192 -16.50 16.29 7.70
N GLU A 193 -16.42 16.35 6.36
CA GLU A 193 -15.30 15.80 5.59
C GLU A 193 -15.03 16.63 4.34
N ILE A 194 -13.75 16.68 3.97
CA ILE A 194 -13.24 17.23 2.72
C ILE A 194 -12.94 16.13 1.69
N ASP A 195 -12.63 14.91 2.13
CA ASP A 195 -12.36 13.78 1.24
C ASP A 195 -13.68 13.10 0.83
N PRO A 196 -14.02 13.04 -0.47
CA PRO A 196 -15.27 12.47 -0.94
C PRO A 196 -15.40 10.97 -0.67
N ILE A 197 -14.31 10.21 -0.61
CA ILE A 197 -14.31 8.78 -0.30
C ILE A 197 -14.68 8.57 1.16
N ASN A 198 -14.04 9.32 2.08
CA ASN A 198 -14.37 9.23 3.51
C ASN A 198 -15.77 9.77 3.80
N ALA A 199 -16.20 10.84 3.11
CA ALA A 199 -17.57 11.34 3.18
C ALA A 199 -18.59 10.29 2.72
N LEU A 200 -18.35 9.62 1.59
CA LEU A 200 -19.21 8.55 1.11
C LEU A 200 -19.28 7.39 2.11
N GLN A 201 -18.14 6.99 2.70
CA GLN A 201 -18.13 5.98 3.76
C GLN A 201 -18.97 6.39 4.96
N ALA A 202 -18.88 7.65 5.41
CA ALA A 202 -19.70 8.16 6.50
C ALA A 202 -21.20 8.11 6.16
N ALA A 203 -21.56 8.52 4.94
CA ALA A 203 -22.93 8.51 4.46
C ALA A 203 -23.51 7.08 4.37
N VAL A 204 -22.74 6.13 3.85
CA VAL A 204 -23.15 4.71 3.72
C VAL A 204 -23.29 4.03 5.09
N GLU A 205 -22.48 4.42 6.07
CA GLU A 205 -22.65 4.00 7.47
C GLU A 205 -23.88 4.65 8.14
N GLY A 206 -24.54 5.61 7.47
CA GLY A 206 -25.76 6.27 7.93
C GLY A 206 -25.53 7.53 8.76
N TYR A 207 -24.34 8.13 8.70
CA TYR A 207 -24.07 9.45 9.27
C TYR A 207 -24.45 10.54 8.28
N LYS A 208 -25.05 11.64 8.78
CA LYS A 208 -25.22 12.85 7.96
C LYS A 208 -23.84 13.47 7.74
N VAL A 209 -23.52 13.79 6.49
CA VAL A 209 -22.33 14.59 6.13
C VAL A 209 -22.76 16.02 5.77
N THR A 210 -22.07 17.02 6.32
CA THR A 210 -22.38 18.46 6.16
C THR A 210 -21.13 19.29 6.46
N THR A 211 -21.23 20.62 6.39
CA THR A 211 -20.14 21.54 6.72
C THR A 211 -20.18 21.94 8.20
N MET A 212 -19.05 22.41 8.73
CA MET A 212 -18.99 22.93 10.11
C MET A 212 -19.90 24.16 10.26
N GLU A 213 -19.93 25.02 9.25
CA GLU A 213 -20.78 26.22 9.21
C GLU A 213 -22.27 25.90 9.35
N GLU A 214 -22.77 24.87 8.66
CA GLU A 214 -24.18 24.49 8.70
C GLU A 214 -24.61 23.88 10.05
N ILE A 215 -23.70 23.16 10.72
CA ILE A 215 -24.03 22.37 11.90
C ILE A 215 -23.65 23.04 13.23
N CYS A 216 -22.75 24.02 13.23
CA CYS A 216 -22.13 24.57 14.44
C CYS A 216 -23.13 25.14 15.47
N ALA A 217 -24.25 25.71 15.01
CA ALA A 217 -25.29 26.27 15.88
C ALA A 217 -26.20 25.21 16.53
N GLN A 218 -26.13 23.94 16.09
CA GLN A 218 -27.09 22.90 16.46
C GLN A 218 -26.52 21.82 17.37
N ALA A 219 -25.20 21.57 17.34
CA ALA A 219 -24.61 20.45 18.06
C ALA A 219 -24.25 20.77 19.52
N ASP A 220 -24.16 19.72 20.32
CA ASP A 220 -23.89 19.79 21.76
C ASP A 220 -22.44 19.37 22.10
N ILE A 221 -21.82 18.57 21.23
CA ILE A 221 -20.45 18.06 21.36
C ILE A 221 -19.73 18.19 20.01
N PHE A 222 -18.51 18.70 20.02
CA PHE A 222 -17.63 18.77 18.85
C PHE A 222 -16.33 18.02 19.13
N VAL A 223 -15.94 17.15 18.19
CA VAL A 223 -14.71 16.36 18.23
C VAL A 223 -13.94 16.58 16.93
N THR A 224 -12.75 17.16 16.99
CA THR A 224 -11.86 17.29 15.83
C THR A 224 -10.92 16.10 15.73
N THR A 225 -10.79 15.52 14.53
CA THR A 225 -10.06 14.27 14.24
C THR A 225 -9.23 14.34 12.95
N THR A 226 -8.97 15.55 12.45
CA THR A 226 -8.52 15.78 11.07
C THR A 226 -7.00 15.72 10.91
N ALA A 227 -6.25 15.90 11.99
CA ALA A 227 -4.83 16.24 11.98
C ALA A 227 -4.49 17.46 11.09
N ASN A 228 -5.46 18.35 10.88
CA ASN A 228 -5.35 19.58 10.11
C ASN A 228 -5.68 20.78 11.02
N ARG A 229 -5.31 21.98 10.59
CA ARG A 229 -5.49 23.20 11.38
C ARG A 229 -6.80 23.92 11.05
N ASP A 230 -7.20 24.83 11.93
CA ASP A 230 -8.24 25.83 11.66
C ASP A 230 -9.64 25.20 11.43
N ILE A 231 -9.93 24.05 12.05
CA ILE A 231 -11.21 23.35 11.91
C ILE A 231 -12.32 24.04 12.71
N ILE A 232 -12.04 24.43 13.95
CA ILE A 232 -12.95 25.20 14.80
C ILE A 232 -12.31 26.56 15.12
N MET A 233 -12.86 27.63 14.52
CA MET A 233 -12.37 28.99 14.63
C MET A 233 -13.37 29.92 15.34
N GLY A 234 -12.98 31.17 15.60
CA GLY A 234 -13.84 32.22 16.17
C GLY A 234 -15.25 32.29 15.59
N LYS A 235 -15.35 32.26 14.25
CA LYS A 235 -16.64 32.29 13.53
C LYS A 235 -17.58 31.14 13.87
N HIS A 236 -17.05 30.00 14.32
CA HIS A 236 -17.83 28.85 14.77
C HIS A 236 -18.23 29.01 16.24
N PHE A 237 -17.30 29.40 17.12
CA PHE A 237 -17.57 29.61 18.54
C PHE A 237 -18.70 30.60 18.79
N GLU A 238 -18.77 31.69 18.02
CA GLU A 238 -19.83 32.71 18.16
C GLU A 238 -21.24 32.16 17.87
N GLN A 239 -21.33 31.11 17.05
CA GLN A 239 -22.59 30.50 16.64
C GLN A 239 -23.01 29.33 17.54
N MET A 240 -22.05 28.70 18.23
CA MET A 240 -22.30 27.53 19.08
C MET A 240 -23.29 27.83 20.22
N LYS A 241 -23.92 26.76 20.71
CA LYS A 241 -24.82 26.79 21.88
C LYS A 241 -24.07 27.14 23.16
N ASP A 242 -24.83 27.60 24.14
CA ASP A 242 -24.32 27.78 25.51
C ASP A 242 -23.95 26.43 26.15
N ASP A 243 -22.84 26.40 26.88
CA ASP A 243 -22.20 25.23 27.50
C ASP A 243 -21.97 24.05 26.53
N VAL A 244 -21.67 24.34 25.26
CA VAL A 244 -21.22 23.32 24.29
C VAL A 244 -19.87 22.73 24.72
N ILE A 245 -19.66 21.43 24.46
CA ILE A 245 -18.38 20.76 24.71
C ILE A 245 -17.60 20.69 23.40
N VAL A 246 -16.34 21.15 23.42
CA VAL A 246 -15.44 21.11 22.28
C VAL A 246 -14.13 20.45 22.71
N CYS A 247 -13.71 19.44 21.94
CA CYS A 247 -12.49 18.70 22.21
C CYS A 247 -11.82 18.24 20.91
N ASN A 248 -10.54 17.92 21.02
CA ASN A 248 -9.72 17.42 19.95
C ASN A 248 -9.15 16.07 20.33
N ILE A 249 -9.07 15.15 19.38
CA ILE A 249 -8.39 13.86 19.56
C ILE A 249 -7.37 13.60 18.44
N GLY A 250 -7.18 14.56 17.53
CA GLY A 250 -6.04 14.59 16.61
C GLY A 250 -4.76 15.07 17.29
N HIS A 251 -3.61 14.81 16.65
CA HIS A 251 -2.30 14.86 17.31
C HIS A 251 -1.89 16.26 17.81
N PHE A 252 -2.27 17.34 17.13
CA PHE A 252 -1.92 18.71 17.51
C PHE A 252 -3.14 19.52 17.93
N ASP A 253 -2.93 20.50 18.81
CA ASP A 253 -3.97 21.39 19.35
C ASP A 253 -4.47 22.45 18.36
N VAL A 254 -3.79 22.61 17.23
CA VAL A 254 -4.11 23.60 16.17
C VAL A 254 -5.40 23.32 15.41
N GLU A 255 -6.08 22.18 15.63
CA GLU A 255 -7.40 21.94 15.05
C GLU A 255 -8.44 22.93 15.60
N ILE A 256 -8.23 23.43 16.83
CA ILE A 256 -9.13 24.31 17.56
C ILE A 256 -8.41 25.62 17.89
N ASP A 257 -9.00 26.75 17.51
CA ASP A 257 -8.43 28.07 17.81
C ASP A 257 -8.70 28.51 19.27
N VAL A 258 -8.05 27.83 20.21
CA VAL A 258 -8.13 28.14 21.65
C VAL A 258 -7.49 29.50 21.96
N ASN A 259 -6.53 29.94 21.16
CA ASN A 259 -5.92 31.27 21.31
C ASN A 259 -6.93 32.38 21.07
N TRP A 260 -7.79 32.24 20.07
CA TRP A 260 -8.89 33.18 19.85
C TRP A 260 -9.83 33.23 21.06
N LEU A 261 -10.17 32.10 21.69
CA LEU A 261 -10.98 32.07 22.91
C LEU A 261 -10.30 32.82 24.06
N LYS A 262 -9.01 32.58 24.29
CA LYS A 262 -8.22 33.27 25.33
C LYS A 262 -8.20 34.79 25.12
N GLN A 263 -8.22 35.26 23.88
CA GLN A 263 -8.19 36.69 23.53
C GLN A 263 -9.57 37.36 23.53
N ASN A 264 -10.65 36.62 23.20
CA ASN A 264 -11.96 37.19 22.92
C ASN A 264 -13.03 36.88 23.97
N ALA A 265 -12.80 35.91 24.86
CA ALA A 265 -13.69 35.62 25.97
C ALA A 265 -13.70 36.77 26.99
N VAL A 266 -14.87 37.08 27.54
CA VAL A 266 -15.04 38.08 28.61
C VAL A 266 -14.62 37.53 29.97
N SER A 267 -14.67 36.20 30.15
CA SER A 267 -14.18 35.53 31.35
C SER A 267 -13.77 34.10 31.05
N HIS A 268 -12.78 33.60 31.76
CA HIS A 268 -12.31 32.22 31.72
C HIS A 268 -12.34 31.62 33.12
N VAL A 269 -12.90 30.42 33.25
CA VAL A 269 -12.94 29.66 34.49
C VAL A 269 -12.35 28.28 34.24
N ASN A 270 -11.28 27.93 34.94
CA ASN A 270 -10.83 26.55 35.02
C ASN A 270 -11.76 25.81 36.00
N ILE A 271 -12.53 24.84 35.50
CA ILE A 271 -13.51 24.09 36.30
C ILE A 271 -12.79 23.01 37.12
N ARG A 272 -11.86 22.32 36.46
CA ARG A 272 -10.98 21.29 37.02
C ARG A 272 -9.76 21.16 36.08
N PRO A 273 -8.70 20.43 36.47
CA PRO A 273 -7.57 20.20 35.56
C PRO A 273 -8.06 19.72 34.20
N GLN A 274 -7.59 20.39 33.13
CA GLN A 274 -7.94 20.08 31.73
C GLN A 274 -9.39 20.35 31.30
N VAL A 275 -10.16 21.10 32.10
CA VAL A 275 -11.53 21.50 31.74
C VAL A 275 -11.70 22.99 31.98
N ASP A 276 -11.84 23.73 30.89
CA ASP A 276 -11.93 25.18 30.90
C ASP A 276 -13.27 25.63 30.32
N ARG A 277 -13.85 26.66 30.92
CA ARG A 277 -15.07 27.31 30.40
C ARG A 277 -14.79 28.76 30.07
N TYR A 278 -15.02 29.11 28.81
CA TYR A 278 -14.86 30.46 28.28
C TYR A 278 -16.24 31.09 28.06
N THR A 279 -16.49 32.25 28.66
CA THR A 279 -17.72 33.03 28.42
C THR A 279 -17.42 34.05 27.33
N LEU A 280 -18.22 34.06 26.26
CA LEU A 280 -18.09 35.00 25.15
C LEU A 280 -18.87 36.31 25.39
N LYS A 281 -18.62 37.34 24.56
CA LYS A 281 -19.31 38.64 24.64
C LYS A 281 -20.84 38.54 24.47
N ASN A 282 -21.32 37.53 23.74
CA ASN A 282 -22.74 37.25 23.56
C ASN A 282 -23.39 36.53 24.76
N GLY A 283 -22.63 36.28 25.84
CA GLY A 283 -23.08 35.59 27.05
C GLY A 283 -23.05 34.07 26.99
N ARG A 284 -22.82 33.46 25.81
CA ARG A 284 -22.72 32.00 25.67
C ARG A 284 -21.35 31.51 26.15
N ARG A 285 -21.34 30.26 26.62
CA ARG A 285 -20.16 29.62 27.20
C ARG A 285 -19.72 28.42 26.37
N ILE A 286 -18.40 28.25 26.24
CA ILE A 286 -17.77 27.13 25.55
C ILE A 286 -16.94 26.35 26.56
N ILE A 287 -17.16 25.04 26.65
CA ILE A 287 -16.35 24.13 27.46
C ILE A 287 -15.27 23.52 26.56
N ILE A 288 -14.01 23.80 26.86
CA ILE A 288 -12.84 23.29 26.14
C ILE A 288 -12.17 22.22 26.99
N LEU A 289 -11.92 21.06 26.38
CA LEU A 289 -11.21 19.95 27.03
C LEU A 289 -9.72 19.97 26.65
N ALA A 290 -8.87 19.72 27.64
CA ALA A 290 -7.40 19.64 27.52
C ALA A 290 -6.73 20.84 26.83
N GLU A 291 -7.35 22.03 26.90
CA GLU A 291 -6.94 23.22 26.13
C GLU A 291 -6.80 22.96 24.62
N GLY A 292 -7.62 22.04 24.07
CA GLY A 292 -7.56 21.67 22.65
C GLY A 292 -6.52 20.60 22.30
N ARG A 293 -5.75 20.09 23.27
CA ARG A 293 -4.88 18.92 23.07
C ARG A 293 -5.70 17.63 23.06
N LEU A 294 -5.05 16.50 22.74
CA LEU A 294 -5.66 15.17 22.71
C LEU A 294 -6.46 14.87 23.98
N VAL A 295 -7.78 14.79 23.85
CA VAL A 295 -8.72 14.65 24.98
C VAL A 295 -8.60 13.30 25.68
N ASN A 296 -8.34 12.23 24.93
CA ASN A 296 -8.22 10.88 25.47
C ASN A 296 -6.97 10.73 26.37
N LEU A 297 -5.88 11.42 26.06
CA LEU A 297 -4.67 11.45 26.88
C LEU A 297 -4.71 12.55 27.94
N GLY A 298 -5.24 13.72 27.59
CA GLY A 298 -5.29 14.88 28.48
C GLY A 298 -6.30 14.72 29.62
N CYS A 299 -7.47 14.13 29.32
CA CYS A 299 -8.57 13.99 30.28
C CYS A 299 -8.78 12.54 30.77
N ALA A 300 -8.07 11.57 30.19
CA ALA A 300 -8.13 10.17 30.59
C ALA A 300 -6.75 9.51 30.51
N THR A 301 -6.67 8.24 30.11
CA THR A 301 -5.45 7.44 30.13
C THR A 301 -4.99 7.00 28.74
N GLY A 302 -5.55 7.58 27.67
CA GLY A 302 -5.28 7.19 26.30
C GLY A 302 -5.90 5.84 25.93
N HIS A 303 -5.30 5.18 24.95
CA HIS A 303 -5.77 3.89 24.46
C HIS A 303 -5.48 2.77 25.47
N PRO A 304 -6.33 1.73 25.53
CA PRO A 304 -6.11 0.60 26.42
C PRO A 304 -4.85 -0.20 26.02
N SER A 305 -4.25 -0.86 27.00
CA SER A 305 -3.01 -1.63 26.85
C SER A 305 -3.04 -2.63 25.70
N PHE A 306 -4.17 -3.32 25.51
CA PHE A 306 -4.34 -4.30 24.43
C PHE A 306 -4.25 -3.69 23.04
N VAL A 307 -4.81 -2.49 22.85
CA VAL A 307 -4.70 -1.77 21.58
C VAL A 307 -3.26 -1.32 21.37
N MET A 308 -2.65 -0.66 22.37
CA MET A 308 -1.26 -0.16 22.30
C MET A 308 -0.24 -1.28 22.14
N SER A 309 -0.54 -2.49 22.60
CA SER A 309 0.28 -3.66 22.36
C SER A 309 0.52 -3.91 20.86
N ASN A 310 -0.43 -3.60 19.99
CA ASN A 310 -0.23 -3.72 18.54
C ASN A 310 0.80 -2.71 18.05
N SER A 311 0.60 -1.43 18.35
CA SER A 311 1.49 -0.34 17.91
C SER A 311 2.90 -0.50 18.45
N PHE A 312 3.05 -0.81 19.74
CA PHE A 312 4.36 -0.97 20.36
C PHE A 312 5.08 -2.24 19.91
N THR A 313 4.35 -3.30 19.53
CA THR A 313 4.94 -4.48 18.90
C THR A 313 5.50 -4.12 17.53
N ASN A 314 4.77 -3.34 16.72
CA ASN A 314 5.29 -2.82 15.44
C ASN A 314 6.50 -1.92 15.66
N GLN A 315 6.46 -0.98 16.61
CA GLN A 315 7.61 -0.14 16.97
C GLN A 315 8.83 -0.97 17.32
N ALA A 316 8.68 -1.97 18.19
CA ALA A 316 9.78 -2.84 18.60
C ALA A 316 10.35 -3.63 17.42
N LEU A 317 9.51 -4.14 16.52
CA LEU A 317 9.93 -4.83 15.30
C LEU A 317 10.65 -3.89 14.32
N ALA A 318 10.18 -2.65 14.17
CA ALA A 318 10.82 -1.64 13.33
C ALA A 318 12.21 -1.28 13.88
N GLN A 319 12.33 -1.10 15.20
CA GLN A 319 13.62 -0.86 15.87
C GLN A 319 14.58 -2.04 15.70
N ILE A 320 14.09 -3.28 15.83
CA ILE A 320 14.90 -4.48 15.58
C ILE A 320 15.39 -4.48 14.12
N ALA A 321 14.50 -4.28 13.16
CA ALA A 321 14.82 -4.29 11.73
C ALA A 321 15.89 -3.24 11.37
N LEU A 322 15.68 -1.99 11.78
CA LEU A 322 16.63 -0.90 11.54
C LEU A 322 17.99 -1.11 12.20
N TRP A 323 18.01 -1.79 13.36
CA TRP A 323 19.25 -2.04 14.09
C TRP A 323 20.07 -3.20 13.53
N THR A 324 19.40 -4.33 13.24
CA THR A 324 20.05 -5.58 12.84
C THR A 324 20.23 -5.71 11.34
N ASP A 325 19.41 -5.03 10.54
CA ASP A 325 19.35 -5.18 9.08
C ASP A 325 19.27 -3.82 8.36
N ASN A 326 20.02 -2.83 8.87
CA ASN A 326 20.03 -1.47 8.34
C ASN A 326 20.27 -1.38 6.83
N ALA A 327 21.16 -2.25 6.31
CA ALA A 327 21.55 -2.26 4.90
C ALA A 327 20.39 -2.56 3.95
N SER A 328 19.34 -3.23 4.42
CA SER A 328 18.12 -3.51 3.66
C SER A 328 17.16 -2.31 3.58
N TYR A 329 17.43 -1.23 4.32
CA TYR A 329 16.62 -0.02 4.40
C TYR A 329 17.39 1.21 3.90
N PRO A 330 17.55 1.40 2.56
CA PRO A 330 18.21 2.59 2.02
C PRO A 330 17.50 3.88 2.44
N LEU A 331 18.13 5.04 2.23
CA LEU A 331 17.51 6.33 2.56
C LEU A 331 16.13 6.46 1.91
N GLY A 332 15.10 6.57 2.74
CA GLY A 332 13.71 6.55 2.33
C GLY A 332 12.79 6.27 3.50
N ILE A 333 11.51 6.14 3.19
CA ILE A 333 10.47 5.78 4.15
C ILE A 333 9.96 4.40 3.77
N HIS A 334 10.03 3.48 4.73
CA HIS A 334 9.71 2.08 4.54
C HIS A 334 8.52 1.68 5.41
N MET A 335 7.92 0.55 5.08
CA MET A 335 6.90 -0.09 5.89
C MET A 335 7.44 -1.40 6.46
N LEU A 336 6.88 -1.84 7.59
CA LEU A 336 7.13 -3.20 8.06
C LEU A 336 6.60 -4.21 7.03
N PRO A 337 7.35 -5.29 6.73
CA PRO A 337 6.87 -6.37 5.88
C PRO A 337 5.54 -6.93 6.40
N LYS A 338 4.61 -7.22 5.48
CA LYS A 338 3.27 -7.75 5.80
C LYS A 338 3.31 -8.95 6.76
N LYS A 339 4.30 -9.84 6.62
CA LYS A 339 4.45 -11.00 7.50
C LYS A 339 4.66 -10.61 8.97
N LEU A 340 5.42 -9.54 9.24
CA LEU A 340 5.62 -9.06 10.61
C LEU A 340 4.34 -8.46 11.19
N ASP A 341 3.57 -7.75 10.36
CA ASP A 341 2.25 -7.21 10.70
C ASP A 341 1.25 -8.36 11.03
N GLU A 342 1.25 -9.43 10.23
CA GLU A 342 0.47 -10.65 10.49
C GLU A 342 0.93 -11.38 11.77
N GLU A 343 2.23 -11.40 12.07
CA GLU A 343 2.77 -11.95 13.33
C GLU A 343 2.30 -11.13 14.55
N VAL A 344 2.19 -9.79 14.41
CA VAL A 344 1.57 -8.94 15.45
C VAL A 344 0.13 -9.37 15.67
N ALA A 345 -0.69 -9.46 14.63
CA ALA A 345 -2.09 -9.87 14.75
C ALA A 345 -2.24 -11.26 15.40
N ALA A 346 -1.44 -12.23 14.97
CA ALA A 346 -1.47 -13.59 15.49
C ALA A 346 -1.19 -13.65 17.01
N ALA A 347 -0.22 -12.86 17.50
CA ALA A 347 0.10 -12.80 18.92
C ALA A 347 -1.08 -12.26 19.77
N HIS A 348 -1.87 -11.35 19.23
CA HIS A 348 -3.03 -10.77 19.93
C HIS A 348 -4.25 -11.72 19.92
N LEU A 349 -4.45 -12.46 18.83
CA LEU A 349 -5.56 -13.41 18.71
C LEU A 349 -5.47 -14.57 19.71
N GLU A 350 -4.26 -15.04 20.02
CA GLU A 350 -4.05 -16.11 21.00
C GLU A 350 -4.60 -15.74 22.40
N GLN A 351 -4.55 -14.46 22.77
CA GLN A 351 -5.08 -13.97 24.05
C GLN A 351 -6.60 -13.78 24.04
N LEU A 352 -7.16 -13.12 23.00
CA LEU A 352 -8.60 -12.83 22.94
C LEU A 352 -9.44 -14.10 22.86
N ALA A 353 -8.90 -15.12 22.21
CA ALA A 353 -9.66 -16.31 21.90
C ALA A 353 -9.16 -17.53 22.67
N ARG A 354 -9.06 -17.45 24.01
CA ARG A 354 -8.65 -18.56 24.92
C ARG A 354 -9.32 -19.93 24.66
N SER A 355 -10.34 -20.03 23.79
CA SER A 355 -10.94 -21.27 23.29
C SER A 355 -11.24 -21.32 21.79
N LEU A 356 -10.68 -20.44 20.95
CA LEU A 356 -10.49 -20.84 19.56
C LEU A 356 -9.40 -21.90 19.62
N SER A 357 -9.74 -23.11 19.21
CA SER A 357 -8.85 -23.77 18.27
C SER A 357 -8.61 -22.76 17.14
N LEU A 358 -7.65 -21.83 17.33
CA LEU A 358 -6.71 -21.48 16.28
C LEU A 358 -6.46 -22.83 15.66
N LEU A 359 -6.91 -23.03 14.42
CA LEU A 359 -6.62 -24.25 13.67
C LEU A 359 -5.13 -24.47 13.89
N LYS A 360 -4.80 -25.35 14.85
CA LYS A 360 -3.46 -25.82 15.04
C LYS A 360 -3.25 -26.44 13.69
N VAL A 361 -2.38 -25.85 12.89
CA VAL A 361 -1.84 -26.50 11.70
C VAL A 361 -0.91 -27.62 12.23
N ASN A 362 -1.47 -28.52 13.03
CA ASN A 362 -0.95 -29.83 13.35
C ASN A 362 -1.36 -30.68 12.15
N SER A 363 -0.45 -30.76 11.18
CA SER A 363 0.08 -32.05 10.75
C SER A 363 -0.82 -33.28 11.04
N ASN A 364 -1.89 -33.47 10.25
CA ASN A 364 -2.48 -34.78 9.99
C ASN A 364 -3.15 -34.76 8.58
N PRO A 365 -2.96 -35.79 7.73
CA PRO A 365 -2.85 -35.68 6.27
C PRO A 365 -4.19 -35.77 5.51
N THR A 366 -5.27 -35.15 5.99
CA THR A 366 -6.58 -35.27 5.34
C THR A 366 -7.45 -34.00 5.36
N TYR A 367 -6.86 -32.82 5.54
CA TYR A 367 -7.48 -31.59 5.03
C TYR A 367 -7.29 -31.55 3.52
N LYS A 368 -8.38 -31.71 2.75
CA LYS A 368 -8.39 -31.35 1.33
C LYS A 368 -7.95 -29.88 1.24
N LYS A 369 -6.71 -29.64 0.80
CA LYS A 369 -6.20 -28.31 0.45
C LYS A 369 -7.30 -27.59 -0.32
N LYS A 370 -7.66 -26.37 0.07
CA LYS A 370 -8.35 -25.47 -0.86
C LYS A 370 -7.34 -25.24 -1.98
N MET A 371 -7.65 -25.80 -3.14
CA MET A 371 -6.83 -25.67 -4.34
C MET A 371 -7.51 -24.61 -5.20
N ARG A 372 -6.76 -23.64 -5.70
CA ARG A 372 -7.16 -22.87 -6.87
C ARG A 372 -6.94 -23.72 -8.11
N GLN A 373 -7.46 -23.26 -9.24
CA GLN A 373 -7.26 -23.92 -10.52
C GLN A 373 -6.55 -22.97 -11.46
N ILE A 374 -5.48 -23.42 -12.08
CA ILE A 374 -4.96 -22.83 -13.30
C ILE A 374 -5.73 -23.48 -14.43
N TYR A 375 -6.33 -22.65 -15.27
CA TYR A 375 -6.99 -23.07 -16.49
C TYR A 375 -6.22 -22.47 -17.66
N SER A 376 -5.97 -23.25 -18.71
CA SER A 376 -5.29 -22.78 -19.92
C SER A 376 -6.08 -23.16 -21.16
N PHE A 377 -6.16 -22.26 -22.14
CA PHE A 377 -6.77 -22.52 -23.44
C PHE A 377 -6.01 -21.79 -24.54
N GLY A 378 -6.07 -22.30 -25.76
CA GLY A 378 -5.25 -21.81 -26.88
C GLY A 378 -4.39 -22.90 -27.51
N TYR A 379 -3.40 -22.47 -28.29
CA TYR A 379 -2.49 -23.37 -28.97
C TYR A 379 -1.77 -24.24 -27.94
N ASN A 380 -1.85 -25.56 -28.13
CA ASN A 380 -1.13 -26.52 -27.30
C ASN A 380 -1.46 -26.42 -25.79
N SER A 381 -2.73 -26.21 -25.42
CA SER A 381 -3.18 -26.37 -24.03
C SER A 381 -2.80 -27.76 -23.47
N PHE A 382 -2.89 -27.96 -22.15
CA PHE A 382 -2.28 -29.09 -21.44
C PHE A 382 -2.51 -30.48 -22.07
N LEU A 383 -3.59 -30.65 -22.82
CA LEU A 383 -3.95 -31.77 -23.72
C LEU A 383 -2.78 -32.39 -24.54
N GLN A 384 -1.77 -31.64 -24.99
CA GLN A 384 -0.68 -32.23 -25.80
C GLN A 384 0.52 -32.75 -24.99
N THR A 385 0.58 -32.47 -23.68
CA THR A 385 1.80 -32.67 -22.88
C THR A 385 1.68 -33.77 -21.83
N ASN A 386 0.46 -34.19 -21.49
CA ASN A 386 0.21 -35.27 -20.55
C ASN A 386 -0.84 -36.25 -21.10
N PRO A 387 -0.45 -37.27 -21.87
CA PRO A 387 -1.39 -38.25 -22.42
C PRO A 387 -2.10 -39.11 -21.35
N ALA A 388 -1.70 -39.01 -20.07
CA ALA A 388 -2.29 -39.76 -18.97
C ALA A 388 -3.48 -39.05 -18.28
N ASN A 389 -3.56 -37.71 -18.35
CA ASN A 389 -4.66 -36.91 -17.77
C ASN A 389 -5.00 -35.77 -18.73
N ASN A 390 -6.11 -35.96 -19.45
CA ASN A 390 -6.54 -35.18 -20.61
C ASN A 390 -7.21 -33.84 -20.23
N ASP A 391 -6.70 -33.13 -19.19
CA ASP A 391 -7.39 -32.01 -18.55
C ASP A 391 -6.67 -30.67 -18.78
N ASP A 392 -7.41 -29.63 -19.20
CA ASP A 392 -6.95 -28.23 -19.31
C ASP A 392 -6.83 -27.51 -17.94
N ILE A 393 -6.81 -28.28 -16.84
CA ILE A 393 -6.90 -27.76 -15.47
C ILE A 393 -5.76 -28.31 -14.60
N ILE A 394 -4.96 -27.41 -14.03
CA ILE A 394 -3.98 -27.74 -13.00
C ILE A 394 -4.47 -27.21 -11.65
N SER A 395 -4.59 -28.10 -10.66
CA SER A 395 -4.90 -27.67 -9.29
C SER A 395 -3.63 -27.14 -8.61
N ILE A 396 -3.70 -25.92 -8.08
CA ILE A 396 -2.60 -25.26 -7.36
C ILE A 396 -3.01 -24.86 -5.92
N PRO A 397 -2.06 -24.72 -4.99
CA PRO A 397 -2.30 -24.15 -3.66
C PRO A 397 -3.01 -22.78 -3.69
N SER A 398 -3.92 -22.53 -2.73
CA SER A 398 -4.73 -21.31 -2.70
C SER A 398 -4.00 -20.02 -2.30
N ASP A 399 -2.75 -20.11 -1.86
CA ASP A 399 -1.87 -18.98 -1.54
C ASP A 399 -1.25 -18.33 -2.80
N ILE A 400 -1.48 -18.91 -3.97
CA ILE A 400 -1.04 -18.38 -5.26
C ILE A 400 -2.14 -17.45 -5.81
N THR A 401 -1.85 -16.16 -5.83
CA THR A 401 -2.82 -15.12 -6.19
C THR A 401 -2.60 -14.46 -7.54
N GLU A 402 -1.42 -14.66 -8.14
CA GLU A 402 -1.03 -13.96 -9.37
C GLU A 402 -0.11 -14.79 -10.26
N PHE A 403 -0.15 -14.49 -11.55
CA PHE A 403 0.85 -14.92 -12.51
C PHE A 403 2.01 -13.91 -12.54
N THR A 404 3.21 -14.41 -12.80
CA THR A 404 4.35 -13.56 -13.14
C THR A 404 4.61 -13.68 -14.63
N GLN A 405 4.52 -12.57 -15.36
CA GLN A 405 4.85 -12.54 -16.78
C GLN A 405 6.34 -12.82 -16.98
N CYS A 406 6.64 -13.77 -17.85
CA CYS A 406 7.96 -14.08 -18.37
C CYS A 406 7.72 -14.27 -19.86
N ASP A 407 8.25 -13.39 -20.70
CA ASP A 407 7.85 -13.16 -22.10
C ASP A 407 7.34 -14.42 -22.87
N ASP A 408 8.14 -15.07 -23.71
CA ASP A 408 7.70 -16.23 -24.52
C ASP A 408 7.56 -17.55 -23.73
N ILE A 409 7.53 -17.52 -22.39
CA ILE A 409 7.38 -18.71 -21.52
C ILE A 409 6.54 -18.37 -20.29
N ILE A 410 5.27 -18.77 -20.28
CA ILE A 410 4.38 -18.57 -19.11
C ILE A 410 4.78 -19.48 -17.94
N TRP A 411 4.96 -18.89 -16.76
CA TRP A 411 5.05 -19.60 -15.49
C TRP A 411 3.89 -19.24 -14.56
N ALA A 412 3.35 -20.26 -13.90
CA ALA A 412 2.59 -20.07 -12.67
C ALA A 412 3.52 -20.23 -11.47
N ASN A 413 3.53 -19.23 -10.57
CA ASN A 413 4.24 -19.35 -9.31
C ASN A 413 3.58 -20.42 -8.45
N ILE A 414 4.27 -21.52 -8.13
CA ILE A 414 3.79 -22.47 -7.11
C ILE A 414 4.62 -22.30 -5.83
N SER A 415 4.00 -21.72 -4.81
CA SER A 415 4.42 -21.90 -3.42
C SER A 415 4.24 -23.38 -3.08
N SER A 416 5.30 -24.18 -3.19
CA SER A 416 5.18 -25.59 -2.87
C SER A 416 5.20 -25.81 -1.37
N THR A 417 4.03 -26.16 -0.83
CA THR A 417 3.95 -26.93 0.41
C THR A 417 3.84 -28.40 0.03
N PHE A 418 4.94 -28.99 -0.43
CA PHE A 418 5.11 -30.45 -0.43
C PHE A 418 6.13 -30.77 0.65
N GLY A 419 5.72 -31.58 1.62
CA GLY A 419 6.42 -31.82 2.87
C GLY A 419 7.84 -32.34 2.71
N VAL A 420 8.80 -31.41 2.64
CA VAL A 420 10.21 -31.67 2.92
C VAL A 420 10.59 -30.82 4.13
N ASN A 421 10.78 -31.47 5.27
CA ASN A 421 11.34 -30.84 6.46
C ASN A 421 12.76 -30.34 6.15
N ASN A 422 12.96 -29.01 6.09
CA ASN A 422 14.15 -28.24 6.51
C ASN A 422 14.27 -26.93 5.73
N ILE A 423 14.21 -25.78 6.43
CA ILE A 423 14.85 -24.47 6.24
C ILE A 423 14.79 -23.74 4.86
N GLU A 424 14.43 -24.36 3.74
CA GLU A 424 14.34 -23.72 2.43
C GLU A 424 12.92 -23.85 1.84
N LYS A 425 12.18 -22.74 1.75
CA LYS A 425 10.97 -22.66 0.92
C LYS A 425 11.40 -22.79 -0.56
N LYS A 426 11.17 -23.94 -1.18
CA LYS A 426 11.41 -24.13 -2.61
C LYS A 426 10.19 -23.63 -3.40
N LEU A 427 10.37 -22.60 -4.23
CA LEU A 427 9.43 -22.33 -5.32
C LEU A 427 9.49 -23.54 -6.27
N ILE A 428 8.35 -24.17 -6.50
CA ILE A 428 8.20 -25.11 -7.62
C ILE A 428 7.63 -24.26 -8.74
N ARG A 429 8.32 -24.24 -9.87
CA ARG A 429 7.91 -23.48 -11.04
C ARG A 429 7.35 -24.50 -12.04
N TRP A 430 6.17 -24.26 -12.60
CA TRP A 430 5.64 -25.02 -13.74
C TRP A 430 5.59 -24.09 -14.93
N GLY A 431 6.28 -24.48 -16.01
CA GLY A 431 6.56 -23.59 -17.12
C GLY A 431 6.11 -24.25 -18.37
N PHE A 432 5.52 -23.46 -19.24
CA PHE A 432 5.10 -23.93 -20.52
C PHE A 432 6.04 -23.36 -21.57
N ASP A 433 6.87 -24.22 -22.16
CA ASP A 433 7.73 -23.85 -23.28
C ASP A 433 6.88 -23.91 -24.55
N ASP A 434 6.38 -22.75 -24.98
CA ASP A 434 5.56 -22.58 -26.18
C ASP A 434 6.28 -23.11 -27.44
N THR A 435 7.62 -23.04 -27.48
CA THR A 435 8.43 -23.45 -28.64
C THR A 435 8.61 -24.96 -28.73
N LYS A 436 8.73 -25.63 -27.59
CA LYS A 436 8.88 -27.09 -27.50
C LYS A 436 7.57 -27.81 -27.27
N ASN A 437 6.48 -27.06 -27.05
CA ASN A 437 5.17 -27.59 -26.77
C ASN A 437 5.19 -28.63 -25.63
N LYS A 438 5.84 -28.26 -24.52
CA LYS A 438 6.04 -29.14 -23.36
C LYS A 438 5.94 -28.35 -22.08
N ILE A 439 5.26 -28.95 -21.09
CA ILE A 439 5.44 -28.56 -19.69
C ILE A 439 6.89 -28.88 -19.34
N ILE A 440 7.66 -27.86 -18.98
CA ILE A 440 8.96 -28.07 -18.36
C ILE A 440 8.68 -28.52 -16.93
N PRO A 441 9.13 -29.72 -16.51
CA PRO A 441 8.96 -30.18 -15.14
C PRO A 441 9.63 -29.19 -14.19
N PRO A 442 9.19 -29.14 -12.93
CA PRO A 442 9.71 -28.17 -11.98
C PRO A 442 11.23 -28.25 -11.84
N THR A 443 11.90 -27.30 -12.49
CA THR A 443 13.33 -27.11 -12.33
C THR A 443 13.53 -26.52 -10.95
N HIS A 444 14.32 -27.20 -10.13
CA HIS A 444 14.80 -26.66 -8.88
C HIS A 444 15.80 -25.54 -9.21
N PHE A 445 15.31 -24.33 -9.48
CA PHE A 445 16.17 -23.16 -9.36
C PHE A 445 16.62 -23.07 -7.91
N PHE A 446 17.93 -23.08 -7.67
CA PHE A 446 18.50 -23.04 -6.34
C PHE A 446 18.09 -21.72 -5.64
N THR A 447 17.31 -21.86 -4.56
CA THR A 447 17.30 -21.01 -3.35
C THR A 447 17.11 -19.48 -3.47
N GLN A 448 16.56 -18.94 -4.55
CA GLN A 448 16.26 -17.50 -4.61
C GLN A 448 14.78 -17.25 -4.87
N SER A 449 14.18 -16.39 -4.05
CA SER A 449 12.81 -15.93 -4.21
C SER A 449 12.77 -14.97 -5.40
N ILE A 450 12.21 -15.39 -6.52
CA ILE A 450 12.22 -14.65 -7.79
C ILE A 450 10.88 -13.91 -7.99
N THR A 451 10.92 -12.64 -8.36
CA THR A 451 9.75 -11.77 -8.56
C THR A 451 9.34 -11.63 -10.03
N LYS A 452 10.30 -11.59 -10.97
CA LYS A 452 10.03 -11.52 -12.42
C LYS A 452 11.08 -12.27 -13.23
N CYS A 453 10.73 -12.83 -14.37
CA CYS A 453 11.69 -13.44 -15.31
C CYS A 453 11.58 -12.74 -16.66
N PHE A 454 12.67 -12.76 -17.44
CA PHE A 454 12.68 -12.19 -18.78
C PHE A 454 13.36 -13.18 -19.74
N GLY A 455 12.89 -13.19 -20.99
CA GLY A 455 13.35 -14.16 -21.98
C GLY A 455 12.94 -13.79 -23.40
N ASN A 456 13.25 -14.68 -24.33
CA ASN A 456 12.82 -14.60 -25.72
C ASN A 456 12.50 -16.02 -26.24
N ASP A 457 12.28 -16.15 -27.55
CA ASP A 457 12.08 -17.44 -28.24
C ASP A 457 13.16 -18.52 -27.94
N ASN A 458 14.33 -18.16 -27.41
CA ASN A 458 15.37 -19.13 -27.00
C ASN A 458 15.28 -19.55 -25.52
N GLY A 459 14.30 -19.03 -24.79
CA GLY A 459 14.00 -19.32 -23.41
C GLY A 459 14.43 -18.23 -22.41
N ILE A 460 14.42 -18.58 -21.12
CA ILE A 460 14.69 -17.66 -20.02
C ILE A 460 16.14 -17.20 -20.07
N GLN A 461 16.32 -15.89 -20.24
CA GLN A 461 17.64 -15.26 -20.27
C GLN A 461 18.07 -14.72 -18.91
N GLY A 462 17.12 -14.46 -18.00
CA GLY A 462 17.42 -14.06 -16.63
C GLY A 462 16.17 -13.81 -15.79
N TYR A 463 16.39 -13.30 -14.57
CA TYR A 463 15.35 -13.04 -13.59
C TYR A 463 15.72 -11.93 -12.59
N LEU A 464 14.68 -11.39 -11.97
CA LEU A 464 14.71 -10.45 -10.86
C LEU A 464 14.33 -11.17 -9.58
N ASP A 465 15.11 -11.03 -8.51
CA ASP A 465 14.79 -11.60 -7.19
C ASP A 465 14.02 -10.62 -6.27
N VAL A 466 13.50 -11.12 -5.15
CA VAL A 466 12.78 -10.32 -4.14
C VAL A 466 13.63 -9.25 -3.47
N ASN A 467 14.96 -9.36 -3.55
CA ASN A 467 15.90 -8.38 -3.03
C ASN A 467 16.27 -7.33 -4.09
N GLY A 468 15.63 -7.39 -5.27
CA GLY A 468 15.87 -6.52 -6.41
C GLY A 468 17.19 -6.80 -7.13
N ASN A 469 17.76 -7.99 -7.00
CA ASN A 469 18.94 -8.41 -7.77
C ASN A 469 18.53 -8.92 -9.15
N LEU A 470 19.20 -8.42 -10.19
CA LEU A 470 18.98 -8.83 -11.56
C LEU A 470 20.08 -9.82 -11.99
N LEU A 471 19.67 -11.02 -12.39
CA LEU A 471 20.55 -12.18 -12.59
C LEU A 471 20.30 -12.83 -13.95
N GLY A 472 21.36 -13.07 -14.73
CA GLY A 472 21.29 -13.77 -16.02
C GLY A 472 21.38 -15.30 -15.92
N HIS A 473 21.08 -16.00 -17.02
CA HIS A 473 21.05 -17.46 -17.17
C HIS A 473 22.36 -18.18 -16.73
N SER A 474 23.51 -17.49 -16.75
CA SER A 474 24.81 -17.99 -16.30
C SER A 474 25.26 -17.44 -14.93
N ARG A 475 24.33 -16.94 -14.09
CA ARG A 475 24.61 -16.22 -12.84
C ARG A 475 25.48 -14.96 -13.00
N LYS A 476 25.57 -14.42 -14.22
CA LYS A 476 26.13 -13.08 -14.45
C LYS A 476 25.18 -12.09 -13.80
N THR A 477 25.59 -11.49 -12.69
CA THR A 477 24.83 -10.42 -12.05
C THR A 477 24.94 -9.18 -12.92
N PHE A 478 23.80 -8.58 -13.25
CA PHE A 478 23.78 -7.27 -13.90
C PHE A 478 23.92 -6.24 -12.79
N GLU A 479 25.12 -5.68 -12.64
CA GLU A 479 25.39 -4.64 -11.65
C GLU A 479 24.73 -3.33 -12.07
N LEU A 480 23.58 -3.04 -11.44
CA LEU A 480 22.90 -1.75 -11.51
C LEU A 480 23.27 -0.91 -10.28
N PRO A 481 23.34 0.43 -10.40
CA PRO A 481 23.67 1.30 -9.26
C PRO A 481 22.67 1.24 -8.10
N ALA A 482 21.44 0.79 -8.37
CA ALA A 482 20.39 0.60 -7.39
C ALA A 482 19.67 -0.73 -7.66
N LYS A 483 18.94 -1.23 -6.65
CA LYS A 483 18.14 -2.45 -6.78
C LYS A 483 17.04 -2.26 -7.82
N CYS A 484 16.74 -3.32 -8.55
CA CYS A 484 15.75 -3.34 -9.61
C CYS A 484 14.35 -3.59 -9.02
N VAL A 485 13.36 -2.83 -9.44
CA VAL A 485 11.94 -3.00 -9.09
C VAL A 485 11.16 -3.71 -10.17
N ASP A 486 11.57 -3.57 -11.43
CA ASP A 486 10.90 -4.22 -12.56
C ASP A 486 11.84 -4.42 -13.76
N VAL A 487 11.57 -5.41 -14.59
CA VAL A 487 12.38 -5.77 -15.77
C VAL A 487 11.51 -6.29 -16.92
N ALA A 488 11.86 -5.98 -18.16
CA ALA A 488 11.23 -6.54 -19.35
C ALA A 488 12.24 -6.75 -20.48
N GLN A 489 12.05 -7.78 -21.31
CA GLN A 489 12.84 -8.02 -22.51
C GLN A 489 11.95 -7.85 -23.75
N MET A 490 12.49 -7.24 -24.82
CA MET A 490 11.80 -7.22 -26.12
C MET A 490 11.73 -8.63 -26.71
N TRP A 491 10.56 -9.05 -27.20
CA TRP A 491 10.38 -10.44 -27.64
C TRP A 491 11.30 -10.79 -28.81
N THR A 492 11.52 -9.83 -29.73
CA THR A 492 12.58 -9.96 -30.73
C THR A 492 13.86 -9.31 -30.24
N GLY A 493 14.86 -10.14 -30.00
CA GLY A 493 16.23 -9.72 -29.74
C GLY A 493 16.67 -9.87 -28.29
N ASN A 494 17.65 -9.04 -27.93
CA ASN A 494 18.46 -9.20 -26.71
C ASN A 494 18.45 -7.95 -25.85
N ASN A 495 17.57 -6.99 -26.15
CA ASN A 495 17.45 -5.75 -25.39
C ASN A 495 16.57 -5.99 -24.17
N VAL A 496 17.11 -5.66 -23.00
CA VAL A 496 16.43 -5.77 -21.72
C VAL A 496 16.42 -4.40 -21.09
N PHE A 497 15.27 -4.05 -20.51
CA PHE A 497 15.03 -2.82 -19.81
C PHE A 497 14.73 -3.11 -18.35
N ALA A 498 15.35 -2.35 -17.45
CA ALA A 498 15.20 -2.49 -16.01
C ALA A 498 14.86 -1.14 -15.39
N VAL A 499 13.92 -1.14 -14.45
CA VAL A 499 13.57 0.01 -13.63
C VAL A 499 14.19 -0.22 -12.25
N THR A 500 14.86 0.80 -11.74
CA THR A 500 15.56 0.77 -10.44
C THR A 500 14.77 1.50 -9.35
N MET A 501 15.04 1.20 -8.08
CA MET A 501 14.32 1.75 -6.90
C MET A 501 14.36 3.28 -6.80
N ASP A 502 15.35 3.93 -7.41
CA ASP A 502 15.47 5.38 -7.55
C ASP A 502 14.67 5.95 -8.74
N GLY A 503 13.86 5.10 -9.39
CA GLY A 503 12.98 5.44 -10.50
C GLY A 503 13.67 5.54 -11.85
N LYS A 504 14.93 5.11 -11.98
CA LYS A 504 15.67 5.22 -13.26
C LYS A 504 15.47 4.01 -14.16
N LEU A 505 15.39 4.28 -15.46
CA LEU A 505 15.32 3.28 -16.52
C LEU A 505 16.72 2.97 -17.05
N TRP A 506 17.02 1.69 -17.18
CA TRP A 506 18.30 1.15 -17.64
C TRP A 506 18.07 0.21 -18.82
N GLN A 507 18.99 0.22 -19.78
CA GLN A 507 19.00 -0.67 -20.93
C GLN A 507 20.31 -1.45 -20.98
N PHE A 508 20.24 -2.72 -21.35
CA PHE A 508 21.41 -3.52 -21.71
C PHE A 508 21.05 -4.53 -22.79
N ASN A 509 22.08 -4.98 -23.50
CA ASN A 509 21.96 -5.98 -24.55
C ASN A 509 22.65 -7.28 -24.10
N LEU A 510 21.95 -8.41 -24.16
CA LEU A 510 22.47 -9.69 -23.67
C LEU A 510 23.61 -10.26 -24.52
N ASN A 511 23.72 -9.87 -25.80
CA ASN A 511 24.76 -10.37 -26.71
C ASN A 511 26.04 -9.52 -26.68
N ASN A 512 25.89 -8.23 -26.38
CA ASN A 512 27.02 -7.33 -26.32
C ASN A 512 27.54 -7.38 -24.88
N ASN A 513 28.83 -7.60 -24.66
CA ASN A 513 29.42 -7.61 -23.30
C ASN A 513 29.39 -6.23 -22.60
N GLU A 514 28.54 -5.32 -23.07
CA GLU A 514 28.33 -3.98 -22.51
C GLU A 514 27.52 -4.06 -21.22
N GLY A 515 27.92 -3.27 -20.22
CA GLY A 515 27.17 -3.13 -18.98
C GLY A 515 25.87 -2.32 -19.16
N PRO A 516 25.00 -2.29 -18.14
CA PRO A 516 23.80 -1.47 -18.13
C PRO A 516 24.09 0.00 -18.40
N LYS A 517 23.37 0.59 -19.37
CA LYS A 517 23.42 2.01 -19.68
C LYS A 517 22.14 2.67 -19.20
N LYS A 518 22.27 3.79 -18.49
CA LYS A 518 21.11 4.59 -18.08
C LYS A 518 20.44 5.13 -19.35
N VAL A 519 19.13 4.96 -19.46
CA VAL A 519 18.34 5.57 -20.52
C VAL A 519 18.19 7.05 -20.16
N ILE A 520 18.75 7.92 -21.00
CA ILE A 520 18.70 9.37 -20.81
C ILE A 520 17.51 9.92 -21.60
N LEU A 521 16.63 10.61 -20.88
CA LEU A 521 15.51 11.35 -21.44
C LEU A 521 15.96 12.79 -21.66
N SER A 522 15.63 13.35 -22.82
CA SER A 522 15.95 14.72 -23.16
C SER A 522 14.82 15.27 -24.02
N ASP A 523 14.13 16.30 -23.53
CA ASP A 523 13.28 17.19 -24.32
C ASP A 523 14.10 18.40 -24.80
N GLU A 524 13.47 19.31 -25.54
CA GLU A 524 14.10 20.56 -26.02
C GLU A 524 14.56 21.49 -24.87
N SER A 525 14.08 21.26 -23.63
CA SER A 525 14.44 22.02 -22.42
C SER A 525 15.53 21.37 -21.54
N GLY A 526 15.85 20.09 -21.79
CA GLY A 526 16.95 19.37 -21.16
C GLY A 526 16.70 18.86 -19.73
N ASN A 527 15.45 18.76 -19.26
CA ASN A 527 15.17 18.62 -17.82
C ASN A 527 14.09 17.58 -17.42
N LEU A 528 13.89 16.52 -18.21
CA LEU A 528 13.00 15.42 -17.82
C LEU A 528 13.76 14.35 -17.00
N ASP A 529 13.35 14.15 -15.75
CA ASP A 529 13.85 13.08 -14.87
C ASP A 529 12.71 12.30 -14.20
N PRO A 530 11.81 11.66 -14.98
CA PRO A 530 10.65 10.94 -14.46
C PRO A 530 11.04 9.76 -13.57
N PHE A 531 10.16 9.44 -12.63
CA PHE A 531 10.30 8.32 -11.70
C PHE A 531 9.51 7.12 -12.22
N PHE A 532 10.17 6.21 -12.94
CA PHE A 532 9.55 4.99 -13.45
C PHE A 532 9.28 3.96 -12.36
N ILE A 533 8.18 3.22 -12.50
CA ILE A 533 7.79 2.14 -11.58
C ILE A 533 7.56 0.80 -12.28
N ASN A 534 7.35 0.81 -13.59
CA ASN A 534 7.02 -0.39 -14.36
C ASN A 534 7.47 -0.26 -15.81
N VAL A 535 7.88 -1.38 -16.41
CA VAL A 535 8.25 -1.49 -17.82
C VAL A 535 7.71 -2.80 -18.39
N VAL A 536 7.14 -2.73 -19.59
CA VAL A 536 6.67 -3.88 -20.38
C VAL A 536 7.16 -3.75 -21.82
N CYS A 537 7.39 -4.86 -22.48
CA CYS A 537 7.84 -4.87 -23.87
C CYS A 537 6.99 -5.83 -24.71
N GLY A 538 6.77 -5.45 -25.96
CA GLY A 538 6.21 -6.28 -27.01
C GLY A 538 7.29 -6.79 -27.95
N GLU A 539 6.92 -7.06 -29.20
CA GLU A 539 7.82 -7.67 -30.17
C GLU A 539 8.97 -6.73 -30.55
N SER A 540 8.66 -5.46 -30.77
CA SER A 540 9.62 -4.45 -31.23
C SER A 540 9.42 -3.06 -30.61
N HIS A 541 8.66 -2.97 -29.51
CA HIS A 541 8.38 -1.73 -28.77
C HIS A 541 8.31 -2.00 -27.26
N CYS A 542 8.39 -0.95 -26.47
CA CYS A 542 8.20 -1.01 -25.02
C CYS A 542 7.35 0.16 -24.53
N LEU A 543 6.73 -0.04 -23.37
CA LEU A 543 6.06 0.98 -22.58
C LEU A 543 6.68 1.06 -21.19
N ALA A 544 6.75 2.25 -20.62
CA ALA A 544 7.10 2.48 -19.24
C ALA A 544 6.09 3.39 -18.55
N LEU A 545 5.79 3.10 -17.29
CA LEU A 545 4.84 3.85 -16.46
C LEU A 545 5.60 4.57 -15.34
N THR A 546 5.30 5.86 -15.16
CA THR A 546 5.83 6.65 -14.05
C THR A 546 4.94 6.56 -12.82
N ARG A 547 5.48 6.91 -11.66
CA ARG A 547 4.73 6.98 -10.39
C ARG A 547 3.56 7.98 -10.46
N ASP A 548 3.71 9.01 -11.26
CA ASP A 548 2.71 10.08 -11.42
C ASP A 548 1.62 9.70 -12.45
N GLY A 549 1.73 8.51 -13.07
CA GLY A 549 0.73 7.97 -14.00
C GLY A 549 0.96 8.34 -15.46
N GLU A 550 2.15 8.83 -15.82
CA GLU A 550 2.52 9.13 -17.20
C GLU A 550 3.03 7.88 -17.91
N VAL A 551 2.71 7.74 -19.21
CA VAL A 551 3.13 6.60 -20.03
C VAL A 551 4.13 7.08 -21.07
N PHE A 552 5.24 6.36 -21.17
CA PHE A 552 6.26 6.56 -22.19
C PHE A 552 6.31 5.36 -23.11
N SER A 553 6.50 5.56 -24.41
CA SER A 553 6.69 4.50 -25.39
C SER A 553 7.92 4.73 -26.26
N TRP A 554 8.52 3.65 -26.75
CA TRP A 554 9.62 3.68 -27.72
C TRP A 554 9.76 2.36 -28.46
N GLY A 555 10.60 2.36 -29.50
CA GLY A 555 10.80 1.25 -30.42
C GLY A 555 10.06 1.49 -31.74
N SER A 556 9.65 0.41 -32.39
CA SER A 556 8.94 0.45 -33.68
C SER A 556 7.50 0.93 -33.49
N GLY A 557 7.07 1.93 -34.26
CA GLY A 557 5.68 2.41 -34.33
C GLY A 557 5.02 2.15 -35.68
N ARG A 558 5.57 1.24 -36.50
CA ARG A 558 5.10 0.93 -37.86
C ARG A 558 3.62 0.61 -37.96
N PHE A 559 3.01 0.14 -36.88
CA PHE A 559 1.60 -0.22 -36.79
C PHE A 559 0.85 0.62 -35.76
N GLY A 560 1.41 1.74 -35.27
CA GLY A 560 0.76 2.62 -34.30
C GLY A 560 0.91 2.20 -32.83
N GLN A 561 1.69 1.16 -32.53
CA GLN A 561 1.80 0.56 -31.18
C GLN A 561 2.47 1.47 -30.12
N LEU A 562 2.92 2.67 -30.53
CA LEU A 562 3.51 3.69 -29.66
C LEU A 562 2.48 4.71 -29.14
N GLY A 563 1.33 4.89 -29.81
CA GLY A 563 0.25 5.74 -29.30
C GLY A 563 0.40 7.25 -29.55
N HIS A 564 1.33 7.69 -30.41
CA HIS A 564 1.61 9.12 -30.65
C HIS A 564 0.76 9.75 -31.77
N GLY A 565 -0.24 9.04 -32.30
CA GLY A 565 -1.12 9.53 -33.37
C GLY A 565 -0.53 9.51 -34.77
N ASP A 566 0.67 8.95 -34.92
CA ASP A 566 1.27 8.68 -36.22
C ASP A 566 1.80 7.23 -36.33
N LEU A 567 2.12 6.84 -37.57
CA LEU A 567 2.82 5.59 -37.85
C LEU A 567 4.34 5.83 -37.88
N THR A 568 4.88 6.46 -36.83
CA THR A 568 6.33 6.69 -36.71
C THR A 568 7.10 5.37 -36.84
N ASN A 569 8.08 5.33 -37.74
CA ASN A 569 8.78 4.06 -38.02
C ASN A 569 9.66 3.58 -36.85
N LEU A 570 10.29 4.47 -36.08
CA LEU A 570 11.16 4.12 -34.96
C LEU A 570 11.38 5.33 -34.00
N LEU A 571 11.11 5.14 -32.71
CA LEU A 571 11.56 6.03 -31.63
C LEU A 571 12.67 5.34 -30.84
N GLU A 572 13.87 5.91 -30.81
CA GLU A 572 15.02 5.29 -30.13
C GLU A 572 15.03 5.51 -28.61
N LYS A 573 14.30 6.52 -28.13
CA LYS A 573 14.24 6.91 -26.72
C LYS A 573 12.78 6.90 -26.24
N PRO A 574 12.53 6.66 -24.94
CA PRO A 574 11.19 6.78 -24.37
C PRO A 574 10.64 8.19 -24.57
N THR A 575 9.48 8.29 -25.17
CA THR A 575 8.75 9.54 -25.42
C THR A 575 7.40 9.47 -24.73
N ALA A 576 6.99 10.55 -24.06
CA ALA A 576 5.70 10.61 -23.38
C ALA A 576 4.55 10.52 -24.39
N ILE A 577 3.54 9.70 -24.10
CA ILE A 577 2.32 9.60 -24.90
C ILE A 577 1.39 10.75 -24.47
N GLU A 578 1.34 11.81 -25.26
CA GLU A 578 0.60 13.04 -24.93
C GLU A 578 -0.89 12.81 -24.67
N PHE A 579 -1.49 11.81 -25.33
CA PHE A 579 -2.90 11.44 -25.14
C PHE A 579 -3.26 11.20 -23.66
N PHE A 580 -2.34 10.64 -22.87
CA PHE A 580 -2.59 10.35 -21.46
C PHE A 580 -2.22 11.50 -20.52
N GLN A 581 -1.77 12.65 -21.02
CA GLN A 581 -1.49 13.80 -20.16
C GLN A 581 -2.78 14.28 -19.46
N GLY A 582 -2.73 14.37 -18.14
CA GLY A 582 -3.90 14.72 -17.31
C GLY A 582 -4.80 13.53 -16.97
N LEU A 583 -4.60 12.37 -17.59
CA LEU A 583 -5.16 11.10 -17.15
C LEU A 583 -4.15 10.38 -16.25
N ARG A 584 -4.64 9.66 -15.24
CA ARG A 584 -3.75 8.90 -14.35
C ARG A 584 -3.76 7.43 -14.75
N VAL A 585 -2.67 6.96 -15.35
CA VAL A 585 -2.53 5.55 -15.73
C VAL A 585 -2.13 4.69 -14.54
N LYS A 586 -2.75 3.52 -14.43
CA LYS A 586 -2.51 2.53 -13.36
C LYS A 586 -1.80 1.28 -13.86
N LYS A 587 -2.06 0.85 -15.11
CA LYS A 587 -1.44 -0.36 -15.69
C LYS A 587 -1.16 -0.21 -17.17
N ILE A 588 -0.11 -0.90 -17.62
CA ILE A 588 0.31 -1.00 -19.01
C ILE A 588 0.53 -2.47 -19.38
N ALA A 589 0.26 -2.83 -20.64
CA ALA A 589 0.56 -4.13 -21.21
C ALA A 589 0.97 -4.00 -22.68
N CYS A 590 1.85 -4.89 -23.13
CA CYS A 590 2.25 -4.99 -24.53
C CYS A 590 1.95 -6.39 -25.06
N GLY A 591 1.39 -6.45 -26.25
CA GLY A 591 1.37 -7.66 -27.07
C GLY A 591 2.39 -7.55 -28.20
N GLY A 592 2.28 -8.42 -29.21
CA GLY A 592 3.29 -8.47 -30.29
C GLY A 592 3.50 -7.12 -30.97
N PHE A 593 2.44 -6.56 -31.54
CA PHE A 593 2.48 -5.26 -32.23
C PHE A 593 1.36 -4.33 -31.77
N HIS A 594 0.93 -4.44 -30.52
CA HIS A 594 -0.09 -3.59 -29.94
C HIS A 594 0.16 -3.37 -28.44
N SER A 595 -0.55 -2.40 -27.90
CA SER A 595 -0.40 -1.90 -26.54
C SER A 595 -1.77 -1.71 -25.91
N ALA A 596 -1.83 -1.90 -24.60
CA ALA A 596 -3.03 -1.67 -23.81
C ALA A 596 -2.69 -0.91 -22.53
N VAL A 597 -3.57 -0.01 -22.12
CA VAL A 597 -3.39 0.89 -20.97
C VAL A 597 -4.68 0.95 -20.17
N ILE A 598 -4.58 0.88 -18.85
CA ILE A 598 -5.72 1.04 -17.93
C ILE A 598 -5.50 2.29 -17.06
N THR A 599 -6.48 3.18 -17.02
CA THR A 599 -6.50 4.36 -16.13
C THR A 599 -6.92 4.00 -14.70
N ASP A 600 -6.89 4.97 -13.79
CA ASP A 600 -7.41 4.80 -12.43
C ASP A 600 -8.94 4.74 -12.35
N SER A 601 -9.64 5.36 -13.31
CA SER A 601 -11.10 5.24 -13.50
C SER A 601 -11.53 3.83 -13.93
N GLY A 602 -10.61 3.02 -14.47
CA GLY A 602 -10.92 1.69 -14.97
C GLY A 602 -11.10 1.61 -16.49
N ASP A 603 -10.84 2.70 -17.20
CA ASP A 603 -10.97 2.76 -18.65
C ASP A 603 -9.82 1.99 -19.31
N LEU A 604 -10.16 1.15 -20.28
CA LEU A 604 -9.20 0.41 -21.09
C LEU A 604 -9.01 1.09 -22.43
N TYR A 605 -7.76 1.45 -22.74
CA TYR A 605 -7.35 1.96 -24.04
C TYR A 605 -6.46 0.95 -24.75
N THR A 606 -6.67 0.75 -26.05
CA THR A 606 -5.78 -0.06 -26.90
C THR A 606 -5.33 0.70 -28.14
N PHE A 607 -4.12 0.39 -28.62
CA PHE A 607 -3.54 0.98 -29.83
C PHE A 607 -2.50 0.05 -30.45
N GLY A 608 -2.26 0.21 -31.76
CA GLY A 608 -1.31 -0.58 -32.53
C GLY A 608 -1.93 -1.35 -33.69
N TRP A 609 -1.33 -2.49 -34.01
CA TRP A 609 -1.72 -3.33 -35.13
C TRP A 609 -3.08 -3.99 -34.85
N ASN A 610 -4.11 -3.71 -35.65
CA ASN A 610 -5.45 -4.23 -35.41
C ASN A 610 -5.79 -5.49 -36.22
N HIS A 611 -4.84 -6.02 -36.97
CA HIS A 611 -5.10 -7.24 -37.75
C HIS A 611 -5.57 -8.38 -36.84
N PHE A 612 -6.62 -9.08 -37.27
CA PHE A 612 -7.40 -10.06 -36.49
C PHE A 612 -8.21 -9.50 -35.31
N GLY A 613 -8.33 -8.18 -35.15
CA GLY A 613 -9.20 -7.58 -34.13
C GLY A 613 -8.61 -7.48 -32.73
N ARG A 614 -7.29 -7.59 -32.60
CA ARG A 614 -6.60 -7.65 -31.28
C ARG A 614 -6.73 -6.39 -30.43
N LEU A 615 -7.18 -5.29 -31.03
CA LEU A 615 -7.51 -4.07 -30.28
C LEU A 615 -8.94 -4.10 -29.72
N GLY A 616 -9.85 -4.89 -30.30
CA GLY A 616 -11.23 -5.00 -29.84
C GLY A 616 -12.12 -3.79 -30.16
N ILE A 617 -11.79 -3.02 -31.21
CA ILE A 617 -12.38 -1.70 -31.51
C ILE A 617 -13.41 -1.66 -32.66
N SER A 618 -13.71 -2.75 -33.38
CA SER A 618 -14.47 -2.66 -34.65
C SER A 618 -15.71 -3.54 -34.69
N SER A 619 -16.83 -2.98 -35.18
CA SER A 619 -18.11 -3.67 -35.41
C SER A 619 -18.40 -4.06 -36.85
N ASP A 620 -17.77 -3.44 -37.86
CA ASP A 620 -17.62 -3.92 -39.25
C ASP A 620 -17.00 -2.85 -40.19
N LYS A 621 -16.40 -3.32 -41.29
CA LYS A 621 -15.70 -2.62 -42.40
C LYS A 621 -14.36 -1.93 -42.14
N TYR A 622 -13.97 -1.69 -40.89
CA TYR A 622 -12.65 -1.14 -40.51
C TYR A 622 -11.83 -2.08 -39.61
N SER A 623 -12.15 -3.38 -39.66
CA SER A 623 -11.66 -4.45 -38.79
C SER A 623 -10.13 -4.65 -38.77
N GLU A 624 -9.41 -4.03 -39.71
CA GLU A 624 -7.95 -4.15 -39.83
C GLU A 624 -7.22 -2.79 -39.78
N ILE A 625 -7.94 -1.68 -39.51
CA ILE A 625 -7.28 -0.38 -39.37
C ILE A 625 -6.51 -0.33 -38.06
N ASN A 626 -5.21 -0.05 -38.18
CA ASN A 626 -4.31 0.17 -37.06
C ASN A 626 -4.64 1.48 -36.36
N CYS A 627 -4.54 1.49 -35.03
CA CYS A 627 -4.73 2.71 -34.24
C CYS A 627 -3.39 3.27 -33.80
N ALA A 628 -3.03 4.43 -34.34
CA ALA A 628 -1.85 5.16 -33.90
C ALA A 628 -2.12 6.02 -32.65
N GLU A 629 -3.38 6.34 -32.37
CA GLU A 629 -3.82 6.97 -31.11
C GLU A 629 -4.52 5.95 -30.21
N PRO A 630 -4.38 6.05 -28.87
CA PRO A 630 -5.12 5.20 -27.94
C PRO A 630 -6.64 5.30 -28.14
N SER A 631 -7.28 4.16 -28.32
CA SER A 631 -8.74 4.05 -28.52
C SER A 631 -9.39 3.47 -27.26
N LEU A 632 -10.40 4.14 -26.73
CA LEU A 632 -11.21 3.65 -25.61
C LEU A 632 -12.01 2.41 -26.03
N ILE A 633 -12.02 1.39 -25.19
CA ILE A 633 -12.76 0.14 -25.44
C ILE A 633 -14.19 0.22 -24.93
N GLU A 634 -15.12 -0.15 -25.81
CA GLU A 634 -16.51 -0.42 -25.47
C GLU A 634 -16.75 -1.93 -25.41
N PHE A 635 -17.26 -2.40 -24.27
CA PHE A 635 -17.59 -3.82 -24.06
C PHE A 635 -19.02 -4.11 -24.52
N ASP A 636 -19.21 -5.19 -25.29
CA ASP A 636 -20.52 -5.58 -25.82
C ASP A 636 -21.36 -6.36 -24.78
N GLY A 637 -21.81 -5.66 -23.72
CA GLY A 637 -22.38 -6.24 -22.49
C GLY A 637 -23.89 -6.16 -22.32
N GLY A 638 -24.64 -5.62 -23.29
CA GLY A 638 -26.10 -5.62 -23.30
C GLY A 638 -26.82 -4.84 -22.18
N ASN A 639 -26.12 -4.04 -21.37
CA ASN A 639 -26.70 -3.09 -20.41
C ASN A 639 -25.76 -1.89 -20.24
N ASP A 640 -26.31 -0.67 -20.12
CA ASP A 640 -25.64 0.64 -20.00
C ASP A 640 -24.81 0.84 -18.70
N VAL A 641 -24.08 -0.17 -18.23
CA VAL A 641 -23.20 -0.08 -17.06
C VAL A 641 -21.76 0.06 -17.54
N GLU A 642 -21.12 1.19 -17.25
CA GLU A 642 -19.68 1.37 -17.41
C GLU A 642 -18.93 0.28 -16.63
N LEU A 643 -18.24 -0.62 -17.34
CA LEU A 643 -17.47 -1.70 -16.73
C LEU A 643 -16.06 -1.22 -16.39
N ASN A 644 -15.64 -1.42 -15.13
CA ASN A 644 -14.30 -1.06 -14.69
C ASN A 644 -13.31 -2.21 -14.93
N VAL A 645 -12.27 -1.96 -15.73
CA VAL A 645 -11.25 -2.96 -16.06
C VAL A 645 -10.15 -3.00 -14.98
N LEU A 646 -9.96 -4.16 -14.36
CA LEU A 646 -8.97 -4.37 -13.30
C LEU A 646 -7.61 -4.88 -13.80
N LYS A 647 -7.64 -5.70 -14.85
CA LYS A 647 -6.45 -6.30 -15.48
C LYS A 647 -6.64 -6.42 -16.98
N VAL A 648 -5.52 -6.29 -17.69
CA VAL A 648 -5.40 -6.57 -19.12
C VAL A 648 -4.12 -7.39 -19.33
N ALA A 649 -4.18 -8.36 -20.24
CA ALA A 649 -3.03 -9.09 -20.73
C ALA A 649 -3.11 -9.20 -22.26
N CYS A 650 -1.96 -9.05 -22.91
CA CYS A 650 -1.85 -9.03 -24.37
C CYS A 650 -0.96 -10.17 -24.84
N GLY A 651 -1.45 -10.98 -25.77
CA GLY A 651 -0.65 -11.99 -26.47
C GLY A 651 -0.10 -11.47 -27.78
N SER A 652 0.33 -12.36 -28.68
CA SER A 652 0.84 -11.92 -29.99
C SER A 652 -0.23 -11.25 -30.84
N ALA A 653 -1.43 -11.83 -30.87
CA ALA A 653 -2.54 -11.38 -31.71
C ALA A 653 -3.91 -11.39 -31.00
N HIS A 654 -3.95 -11.38 -29.67
CA HIS A 654 -5.18 -11.33 -28.89
C HIS A 654 -4.97 -10.52 -27.60
N THR A 655 -6.07 -10.04 -27.04
CA THR A 655 -6.09 -9.30 -25.77
C THR A 655 -7.19 -9.87 -24.88
N VAL A 656 -6.90 -9.99 -23.58
CA VAL A 656 -7.88 -10.39 -22.57
C VAL A 656 -7.94 -9.37 -21.46
N ALA A 657 -9.13 -9.16 -20.91
CA ALA A 657 -9.38 -8.21 -19.83
C ALA A 657 -10.25 -8.84 -18.73
N ILE A 658 -10.01 -8.46 -17.48
CA ILE A 658 -10.83 -8.82 -16.33
C ILE A 658 -11.48 -7.55 -15.79
N THR A 659 -12.80 -7.57 -15.65
CA THR A 659 -13.60 -6.49 -15.07
C THR A 659 -13.82 -6.68 -13.57
N ASP A 660 -14.28 -5.64 -12.88
CA ASP A 660 -14.51 -5.59 -11.43
C ASP A 660 -15.62 -6.53 -10.93
N ASP A 661 -16.50 -6.96 -11.82
CA ASP A 661 -17.47 -8.04 -11.63
C ASP A 661 -16.88 -9.46 -11.84
N TYR A 662 -15.55 -9.56 -11.96
CA TYR A 662 -14.77 -10.79 -12.14
C TYR A 662 -15.03 -11.55 -13.44
N ARG A 663 -15.60 -10.88 -14.46
CA ARG A 663 -15.81 -11.47 -15.79
C ARG A 663 -14.56 -11.35 -16.66
N LEU A 664 -14.36 -12.33 -17.53
CA LEU A 664 -13.32 -12.34 -18.55
C LEU A 664 -13.89 -11.88 -19.89
N TRP A 665 -13.14 -11.00 -20.55
CA TRP A 665 -13.43 -10.50 -21.87
C TRP A 665 -12.23 -10.77 -22.78
N SER A 666 -12.48 -11.10 -24.04
CA SER A 666 -11.39 -11.34 -24.99
C SER A 666 -11.71 -10.82 -26.39
N CYS A 667 -10.67 -10.45 -27.12
CA CYS A 667 -10.73 -10.08 -28.53
C CYS A 667 -9.46 -10.52 -29.27
N GLY A 668 -9.51 -10.53 -30.59
CA GLY A 668 -8.38 -10.83 -31.47
C GLY A 668 -8.49 -12.14 -32.22
N TRP A 669 -7.33 -12.71 -32.53
CA TRP A 669 -7.22 -13.94 -33.30
C TRP A 669 -7.62 -15.16 -32.47
N GLY A 670 -8.58 -15.96 -32.95
CA GLY A 670 -9.16 -17.09 -32.21
C GLY A 670 -8.81 -18.47 -32.73
N LYS A 671 -7.95 -18.59 -33.77
CA LYS A 671 -7.70 -19.85 -34.50
C LYS A 671 -7.25 -21.02 -33.63
N TYR A 672 -6.63 -20.77 -32.48
CA TYR A 672 -6.18 -21.81 -31.57
C TYR A 672 -7.03 -21.93 -30.31
N GLY A 673 -8.14 -21.21 -30.22
CA GLY A 673 -9.03 -21.20 -29.07
C GLY A 673 -8.59 -20.29 -27.92
N GLN A 674 -7.56 -19.45 -28.12
CA GLN A 674 -6.96 -18.57 -27.09
C GLN A 674 -7.88 -17.48 -26.55
N LEU A 675 -9.06 -17.30 -27.16
CA LEU A 675 -10.11 -16.40 -26.71
C LEU A 675 -11.07 -17.07 -25.72
N GLY A 676 -11.08 -18.41 -25.65
CA GLY A 676 -11.94 -19.16 -24.72
C GLY A 676 -13.43 -19.16 -25.10
N LEU A 677 -13.77 -18.77 -26.33
CA LEU A 677 -15.15 -18.61 -26.82
C LEU A 677 -15.80 -19.89 -27.37
N GLY A 678 -15.15 -21.06 -27.26
CA GLY A 678 -15.68 -22.34 -27.74
C GLY A 678 -15.44 -22.60 -29.24
N ASP A 679 -16.30 -23.44 -29.86
CA ASP A 679 -16.14 -24.05 -31.20
C ASP A 679 -16.10 -23.05 -32.39
N GLU A 680 -16.30 -21.76 -32.14
CA GLU A 680 -16.13 -20.72 -33.14
C GLU A 680 -14.68 -20.25 -33.18
N LEU A 681 -13.86 -20.91 -34.00
CA LEU A 681 -12.46 -20.55 -34.32
C LEU A 681 -12.31 -19.19 -35.06
N ASN A 682 -13.27 -18.29 -34.89
CA ASN A 682 -13.36 -17.01 -35.57
C ASN A 682 -12.58 -15.93 -34.80
N ASN A 683 -12.10 -14.94 -35.55
CA ASN A 683 -11.49 -13.75 -34.97
C ASN A 683 -12.58 -12.85 -34.41
N ASN A 684 -12.32 -12.24 -33.27
CA ASN A 684 -13.25 -11.31 -32.66
C ASN A 684 -12.69 -9.89 -32.72
N TYR A 685 -13.42 -9.00 -33.39
CA TYR A 685 -12.99 -7.61 -33.59
C TYR A 685 -13.50 -6.67 -32.49
N LYS A 686 -14.25 -7.22 -31.54
CA LYS A 686 -14.69 -6.59 -30.29
C LYS A 686 -14.30 -7.44 -29.10
N PHE A 687 -14.27 -6.81 -27.92
CA PHE A 687 -14.26 -7.55 -26.67
C PHE A 687 -15.60 -8.24 -26.46
N VAL A 688 -15.56 -9.57 -26.45
CA VAL A 688 -16.72 -10.41 -26.14
C VAL A 688 -16.49 -11.11 -24.81
N GLN A 689 -17.56 -11.18 -24.02
CA GLN A 689 -17.53 -11.86 -22.74
C GLN A 689 -17.30 -13.36 -22.96
N VAL A 690 -16.31 -13.91 -22.25
CA VAL A 690 -16.02 -15.33 -22.27
C VAL A 690 -16.94 -16.07 -21.30
N ASP A 691 -18.04 -16.63 -21.82
CA ASP A 691 -19.05 -17.35 -21.03
C ASP A 691 -18.92 -18.88 -21.19
N SER A 692 -17.81 -19.44 -20.69
CA SER A 692 -17.60 -20.90 -20.69
C SER A 692 -18.17 -21.54 -19.43
N THR A 693 -18.82 -22.69 -19.59
CA THR A 693 -19.30 -23.52 -18.47
C THR A 693 -18.19 -23.93 -17.50
N ASP A 694 -16.94 -23.97 -17.96
CA ASP A 694 -15.78 -24.43 -17.18
C ASP A 694 -15.38 -23.46 -16.06
N PHE A 695 -15.77 -22.18 -16.16
CA PHE A 695 -15.45 -21.15 -15.16
C PHE A 695 -16.58 -20.14 -14.88
N ARG A 696 -17.78 -20.30 -15.45
CA ARG A 696 -18.96 -19.45 -15.18
C ARG A 696 -19.31 -19.24 -13.70
N ASN A 697 -18.97 -20.21 -12.85
CA ASN A 697 -19.23 -20.17 -11.39
C ASN A 697 -17.95 -19.96 -10.56
N LYS A 698 -16.84 -19.60 -11.18
CA LYS A 698 -15.54 -19.42 -10.53
C LYS A 698 -15.10 -17.96 -10.65
N GLN A 699 -14.54 -17.42 -9.59
CA GLN A 699 -13.99 -16.06 -9.64
C GLN A 699 -12.61 -16.10 -10.31
N ILE A 700 -12.44 -15.32 -11.38
CA ILE A 700 -11.17 -15.16 -12.08
C ILE A 700 -10.36 -14.11 -11.31
N VAL A 701 -9.21 -14.52 -10.78
CA VAL A 701 -8.36 -13.70 -9.91
C VAL A 701 -7.22 -13.07 -10.70
N ASP A 702 -6.72 -13.77 -11.71
CA ASP A 702 -5.66 -13.28 -12.57
C ASP A 702 -5.73 -13.89 -13.98
N CYS A 703 -5.18 -13.18 -14.95
CA CYS A 703 -5.00 -13.64 -16.32
C CYS A 703 -3.59 -13.30 -16.83
N LEU A 704 -3.08 -14.14 -17.71
CA LEU A 704 -1.86 -13.90 -18.47
C LEU A 704 -2.01 -14.45 -19.88
N CYS A 705 -1.50 -13.73 -20.87
CA CYS A 705 -1.41 -14.20 -22.24
C CYS A 705 0.04 -14.63 -22.54
N GLY A 706 0.18 -15.77 -23.20
CA GLY A 706 1.38 -16.06 -23.99
C GLY A 706 1.22 -15.65 -25.43
N ARG A 707 2.06 -16.22 -26.29
CA ARG A 707 2.05 -15.90 -27.71
C ARG A 707 0.71 -16.26 -28.35
N TRP A 708 0.18 -17.46 -28.04
CA TRP A 708 -0.99 -18.07 -28.67
C TRP A 708 -1.95 -18.77 -27.70
N ASN A 709 -1.86 -18.48 -26.41
CA ASN A 709 -2.58 -19.12 -25.32
C ASN A 709 -2.90 -18.11 -24.20
N THR A 710 -3.94 -18.42 -23.43
CA THR A 710 -4.39 -17.65 -22.27
C THR A 710 -4.41 -18.54 -21.03
N PHE A 711 -3.92 -18.01 -19.92
CA PHE A 711 -3.90 -18.66 -18.62
C PHE A 711 -4.74 -17.87 -17.63
N LEU A 712 -5.51 -18.58 -16.80
CA LEU A 712 -6.37 -18.01 -15.77
C LEU A 712 -6.06 -18.63 -14.40
N ILE A 713 -6.09 -17.81 -13.34
CA ILE A 713 -6.19 -18.29 -11.96
C ILE A 713 -7.63 -18.19 -11.52
N LEU A 714 -8.22 -19.34 -11.17
CA LEU A 714 -9.59 -19.47 -10.73
C LEU A 714 -9.63 -19.79 -9.23
N ASN A 715 -10.45 -19.04 -8.48
CA ASN A 715 -10.85 -19.46 -7.13
C ASN A 715 -11.86 -20.61 -7.24
N LYS A 716 -11.72 -21.59 -6.35
CA LYS A 716 -12.54 -22.80 -6.30
C LYS A 716 -13.62 -22.71 -5.23
#